data_AF-A0A1Q5TMD1-F1
#
_entry.id   AF-A0A1Q5TMD1-F1
#
_cell.length_a   1.000
_cell.length_b   1.000
_cell.length_c   1.000
_cell.angle_alpha   90.00
_cell.angle_beta   90.00
_cell.angle_gamma   90.00
#
_symmetry.space_group_name_H-M   'P 1'
#
loop_
_entity.id
_entity.type
_entity.pdbx_description
1 polymer ?
#
loop_
_entity_poly.entity_id
_entity_poly.type
_entity_poly.pdbx_seq_one_letter_code
_entity_poly.pdbx_strand_id
1 'polypeptide(L)'
;MKHFASLLGIAAVLAQSASAHYIFSKLVLNNEASKDWQYIRETTRQTIYMPTKFTKTFDNLTPNDADFRCNLGSFSNAAKTEVATVAAGDTIGMKLFYDTSIAHPGPGQVWMSKAPTGNVKEYEGDGEWFKIWEKTLCNENADLTTNAWCTWGMSQFDFQIPKDTPPGEYLVRAEHMGLHGAQANEAEFFYSCAQVKVTGSGTGSPKTTYKIPGLYNDNMTLFNGLNLWVDKAKDVEADIAQTPIGDEPWTGGNSGSSSASSSSASSSSASSSSASSSSSVASSTFSASSASSTPAYDWDTRPRPPPSIAMTHSQPLPVSDTGSPPLLPEITNNQPQIHILQPGSGSEPGSDPDQNHPDAPLPIIQPYRDDPDSDQRPDYLVQYEPRPIDDDEGEDEDAAAEMARPRKAWRARLRVFWLRNMGMFLVLLAQMFGASMNVMTQILEIHSSMHPFQVLFARMSITAVASYFYMWYAKVPAPFGTRPVRKLLLLRATFGFLGVYGLYYSVQYLPLSEATVITFLAPILTCYACSLLIPGETFSRRQQLAALVSLAGVVLIARPFSKRDGAGTGTGDNAGTTAEDESPEDADAFHHVLATIVAFVGVLGAAGAYTTIRMIGRRAHPLVSVTYFSSVTTVISLVAMLTAPWVPFRLPSTAMEWTLLTGLGVCGFLLQFLLTTGLSYVPPASVRVPGAKASQGSKATNMVYMQMLFALFYDKVVWGSTLSPVSLAGSVLILACAIYVAVAQEERKEEKKPKAEVEEEENAEDEDDRRFKDRDDEETEGVAARERD
;
A
#
# COMPACT_ATOMS: atom_id res chain seq x y z
N MET A 1 11.73 -16.13 22.68
CA MET A 1 10.39 -16.55 22.21
C MET A 1 9.25 -15.74 22.84
N LYS A 2 9.09 -15.67 24.18
CA LYS A 2 7.94 -14.99 24.82
C LYS A 2 7.62 -13.55 24.36
N HIS A 3 8.62 -12.74 23.99
CA HIS A 3 8.41 -11.36 23.53
C HIS A 3 7.97 -11.21 22.05
N PHE A 4 8.07 -12.27 21.23
CA PHE A 4 7.74 -12.18 19.81
C PHE A 4 6.22 -12.23 19.57
N ALA A 5 5.49 -13.03 20.37
CA ALA A 5 4.03 -13.10 20.33
C ALA A 5 3.36 -11.81 20.82
N SER A 6 3.87 -11.18 21.88
CA SER A 6 3.32 -9.91 22.39
C SER A 6 3.49 -8.74 21.42
N LEU A 7 4.52 -8.76 20.57
CA LEU A 7 4.72 -7.73 19.54
C LEU A 7 3.77 -7.88 18.34
N LEU A 8 3.41 -9.12 17.96
CA LEU A 8 2.35 -9.35 16.97
C LEU A 8 0.97 -8.95 17.51
N GLY A 9 0.66 -9.29 18.77
CA GLY A 9 -0.66 -9.02 19.36
C GLY A 9 -1.01 -7.53 19.48
N ILE A 10 -0.02 -6.66 19.67
CA ILE A 10 -0.24 -5.20 19.77
C ILE A 10 -0.44 -4.57 18.37
N ALA A 11 0.17 -5.12 17.32
CA ALA A 11 -0.04 -4.64 15.96
C ALA A 11 -1.43 -5.01 15.40
N ALA A 12 -1.98 -6.17 15.78
CA ALA A 12 -3.28 -6.64 15.29
C ALA A 12 -4.49 -5.82 15.81
N VAL A 13 -4.35 -5.09 16.92
CA VAL A 13 -5.40 -4.21 17.47
C VAL A 13 -5.36 -2.80 16.83
N LEU A 14 -4.39 -2.55 15.95
CA LEU A 14 -4.06 -1.24 15.38
C LEU A 14 -4.22 -1.19 13.85
N ALA A 15 -5.07 -2.06 13.28
CA ALA A 15 -5.51 -1.98 11.89
C ALA A 15 -7.04 -1.92 11.86
N GLN A 16 -7.59 -0.72 11.96
CA GLN A 16 -9.00 -0.45 11.67
C GLN A 16 -9.07 0.46 10.45
N SER A 17 -9.67 -0.08 9.40
CA SER A 17 -9.76 0.46 8.05
C SER A 17 -10.26 1.90 8.01
N ALA A 18 -9.54 2.76 7.29
CA ALA A 18 -10.05 4.05 6.83
C ALA A 18 -10.35 4.03 5.32
N SER A 19 -11.40 3.29 4.92
CA SER A 19 -12.06 3.56 3.63
C SER A 19 -12.88 4.84 3.78
N ALA A 20 -12.60 5.86 2.97
CA ALA A 20 -13.32 7.14 3.02
C ALA A 20 -14.64 7.11 2.23
N HIS A 21 -14.92 6.04 1.49
CA HIS A 21 -16.15 5.86 0.73
C HIS A 21 -17.33 5.43 1.60
N TYR A 22 -18.54 5.86 1.26
CA TYR A 22 -19.76 5.60 2.03
C TYR A 22 -21.03 5.67 1.17
N ILE A 23 -22.13 5.13 1.69
CA ILE A 23 -23.45 5.19 1.04
C ILE A 23 -24.54 5.44 2.09
N PHE A 24 -25.65 6.08 1.71
CA PHE A 24 -26.81 6.28 2.58
C PHE A 24 -27.69 5.02 2.55
N SER A 25 -27.84 4.34 3.68
CA SER A 25 -28.52 3.03 3.76
C SER A 25 -29.69 2.99 4.75
N LYS A 26 -29.70 3.89 5.75
CA LYS A 26 -30.73 3.97 6.80
C LYS A 26 -31.51 5.27 6.69
N LEU A 27 -32.81 5.19 6.99
CA LEU A 27 -33.67 6.36 7.19
C LEU A 27 -33.88 6.53 8.71
N VAL A 28 -33.71 7.75 9.23
CA VAL A 28 -33.96 8.08 10.63
C VAL A 28 -35.33 8.74 10.74
N LEU A 29 -36.24 8.10 11.47
CA LEU A 29 -37.61 8.53 11.70
C LEU A 29 -37.83 8.67 13.20
N ASN A 30 -38.33 9.81 13.68
CA ASN A 30 -38.55 10.06 15.13
C ASN A 30 -37.29 9.82 16.01
N ASN A 31 -36.10 10.10 15.48
CA ASN A 31 -34.78 9.80 16.06
C ASN A 31 -34.40 8.30 16.18
N GLU A 32 -35.18 7.40 15.59
CA GLU A 32 -34.85 5.97 15.47
C GLU A 32 -34.39 5.64 14.05
N ALA A 33 -33.28 4.91 13.91
CA ALA A 33 -32.75 4.52 12.61
C ALA A 33 -33.40 3.22 12.13
N SER A 34 -33.86 3.19 10.88
CA SER A 34 -34.35 1.98 10.21
C SER A 34 -33.25 0.93 10.08
N LYS A 35 -33.63 -0.30 9.72
CA LYS A 35 -32.67 -1.26 9.16
C LYS A 35 -32.11 -0.71 7.85
N ASP A 36 -30.91 -1.17 7.50
CA ASP A 36 -30.31 -0.90 6.20
C ASP A 36 -31.23 -1.38 5.07
N TRP A 37 -31.36 -0.56 4.03
CA TRP A 37 -32.17 -0.83 2.83
C TRP A 37 -33.68 -1.04 3.04
N GLN A 38 -34.19 -0.82 4.26
CA GLN A 38 -35.62 -0.97 4.56
C GLN A 38 -36.47 0.00 3.75
N TYR A 39 -36.15 1.29 3.82
CA TYR A 39 -36.84 2.36 3.09
C TYR A 39 -36.01 2.96 1.96
N ILE A 40 -34.73 2.58 1.84
CA ILE A 40 -33.81 3.05 0.80
C ILE A 40 -33.60 1.93 -0.22
N ARG A 41 -33.64 2.28 -1.51
CA ARG A 41 -33.39 1.33 -2.59
C ARG A 41 -31.92 0.90 -2.57
N GLU A 42 -31.71 -0.38 -2.32
CA GLU A 42 -30.40 -1.03 -2.39
C GLU A 42 -29.85 -1.00 -3.82
N THR A 43 -28.56 -0.71 -3.98
CA THR A 43 -27.86 -0.75 -5.28
C THR A 43 -27.43 -2.18 -5.62
N THR A 44 -27.32 -2.50 -6.91
CA THR A 44 -26.75 -3.78 -7.39
C THR A 44 -25.22 -3.72 -7.58
N ARG A 45 -24.55 -2.66 -7.11
CA ARG A 45 -23.07 -2.59 -7.09
C ARG A 45 -22.49 -3.72 -6.23
N GLN A 46 -21.49 -4.44 -6.76
CA GLN A 46 -20.71 -5.40 -5.97
C GLN A 46 -20.00 -4.72 -4.78
N THR A 47 -19.62 -3.46 -4.95
CA THR A 47 -19.01 -2.63 -3.90
C THR A 47 -19.90 -1.42 -3.64
N ILE A 48 -20.91 -1.61 -2.78
CA ILE A 48 -22.06 -0.70 -2.58
C ILE A 48 -21.68 0.75 -2.26
N TYR A 49 -20.55 0.99 -1.62
CA TYR A 49 -20.10 2.31 -1.17
C TYR A 49 -19.29 3.08 -2.22
N MET A 50 -18.96 2.50 -3.38
CA MET A 50 -18.16 3.19 -4.39
C MET A 50 -18.89 4.42 -4.96
N PRO A 51 -18.18 5.54 -5.17
CA PRO A 51 -18.77 6.73 -5.79
C PRO A 51 -18.99 6.56 -7.29
N THR A 52 -19.95 7.30 -7.83
CA THR A 52 -20.05 7.55 -9.28
C THR A 52 -19.13 8.71 -9.66
N LYS A 53 -18.50 8.69 -10.84
CA LYS A 53 -17.60 9.76 -11.34
C LYS A 53 -17.90 10.06 -12.82
N PHE A 54 -17.36 11.15 -13.38
CA PHE A 54 -17.51 11.46 -14.82
C PHE A 54 -16.59 10.65 -15.74
N THR A 55 -15.34 10.40 -15.33
CA THR A 55 -14.30 9.83 -16.21
C THR A 55 -13.80 8.45 -15.77
N LYS A 56 -13.12 8.36 -14.62
CA LYS A 56 -12.65 7.09 -14.03
C LYS A 56 -13.77 6.41 -13.25
N THR A 57 -14.76 5.91 -13.97
CA THR A 57 -15.90 5.16 -13.43
C THR A 57 -15.47 3.77 -12.95
N PHE A 58 -16.16 3.24 -11.92
CA PHE A 58 -15.89 1.89 -11.39
C PHE A 58 -16.66 0.81 -12.16
N ASP A 59 -17.88 1.15 -12.57
CA ASP A 59 -18.93 0.27 -13.10
C ASP A 59 -19.49 0.78 -14.43
N ASN A 60 -18.78 1.68 -15.11
CA ASN A 60 -19.22 2.44 -16.28
C ASN A 60 -20.44 3.35 -16.07
N LEU A 61 -20.87 3.61 -14.82
CA LEU A 61 -21.91 4.61 -14.55
C LEU A 61 -21.31 6.02 -14.46
N THR A 62 -21.92 6.99 -15.16
CA THR A 62 -21.60 8.43 -15.08
C THR A 62 -22.81 9.24 -14.59
N PRO A 63 -22.64 10.52 -14.18
CA PRO A 63 -23.75 11.42 -13.88
C PRO A 63 -24.72 11.72 -15.04
N ASN A 64 -24.36 11.32 -16.27
CA ASN A 64 -25.20 11.50 -17.46
C ASN A 64 -26.15 10.32 -17.72
N ASP A 65 -25.95 9.19 -17.04
CA ASP A 65 -26.72 7.96 -17.26
C ASP A 65 -28.03 7.93 -16.47
N ALA A 66 -29.05 7.22 -16.99
CA ALA A 66 -30.37 7.17 -16.36
C ALA A 66 -30.35 6.62 -14.92
N ASP A 67 -29.46 5.66 -14.63
CA ASP A 67 -29.32 5.01 -13.32
C ASP A 67 -28.67 5.92 -12.26
N PHE A 68 -28.10 7.06 -12.67
CA PHE A 68 -27.58 8.10 -11.76
C PHE A 68 -28.66 8.71 -10.86
N ARG A 69 -29.94 8.53 -11.18
CA ARG A 69 -31.08 8.93 -10.32
C ARG A 69 -30.94 8.38 -8.91
N CYS A 70 -30.81 7.06 -8.78
CA CYS A 70 -30.94 6.38 -7.50
C CYS A 70 -29.83 5.36 -7.19
N ASN A 71 -28.76 5.33 -8.01
CA ASN A 71 -27.57 4.46 -7.93
C ASN A 71 -27.78 3.15 -8.68
N LEU A 72 -26.70 2.52 -9.16
CA LEU A 72 -26.71 1.43 -10.15
C LEU A 72 -27.71 0.32 -9.77
N GLY A 73 -28.60 -0.02 -10.69
CA GLY A 73 -29.58 -1.09 -10.60
C GLY A 73 -30.64 -0.92 -9.51
N SER A 74 -30.66 0.20 -8.77
CA SER A 74 -31.48 0.34 -7.55
C SER A 74 -32.98 0.31 -7.84
N PHE A 75 -33.40 0.58 -9.08
CA PHE A 75 -34.79 0.41 -9.49
C PHE A 75 -35.26 -1.05 -9.46
N SER A 76 -34.38 -2.03 -9.70
CA SER A 76 -34.71 -3.46 -9.59
C SER A 76 -35.17 -3.84 -8.16
N ASN A 77 -34.73 -3.08 -7.16
CA ASN A 77 -35.09 -3.26 -5.76
C ASN A 77 -36.30 -2.41 -5.31
N ALA A 78 -36.84 -1.52 -6.16
CA ALA A 78 -37.94 -0.62 -5.80
C ALA A 78 -39.20 -1.35 -5.28
N ALA A 79 -39.55 -2.47 -5.92
CA ALA A 79 -40.71 -3.27 -5.54
C ALA A 79 -40.56 -3.93 -4.14
N LYS A 80 -39.35 -4.38 -3.79
CA LYS A 80 -39.07 -5.02 -2.49
C LYS A 80 -38.86 -4.02 -1.35
N THR A 81 -38.28 -2.84 -1.62
CA THR A 81 -38.10 -1.77 -0.64
C THR A 81 -39.44 -1.32 -0.04
N GLU A 82 -39.50 -1.06 1.26
CA GLU A 82 -40.71 -0.54 1.93
C GLU A 82 -40.95 0.94 1.57
N VAL A 83 -42.04 1.54 2.07
CA VAL A 83 -42.34 2.97 1.91
C VAL A 83 -42.57 3.59 3.28
N ALA A 84 -41.67 4.49 3.71
CA ALA A 84 -41.79 5.17 4.98
C ALA A 84 -42.95 6.17 4.94
N THR A 85 -43.84 6.16 5.94
CA THR A 85 -44.91 7.16 6.03
C THR A 85 -44.51 8.29 6.96
N VAL A 86 -44.61 9.53 6.49
CA VAL A 86 -44.22 10.76 7.21
C VAL A 86 -45.30 11.84 7.02
N ALA A 87 -45.38 12.81 7.91
CA ALA A 87 -46.19 14.01 7.71
C ALA A 87 -45.37 15.14 7.09
N ALA A 88 -46.03 16.01 6.32
CA ALA A 88 -45.43 17.27 5.90
C ALA A 88 -45.12 18.14 7.13
N GLY A 89 -43.86 18.55 7.28
CA GLY A 89 -43.33 19.21 8.48
C GLY A 89 -42.49 18.30 9.40
N ASP A 90 -42.48 16.98 9.19
CA ASP A 90 -41.62 16.09 9.97
C ASP A 90 -40.14 16.30 9.63
N THR A 91 -39.28 16.16 10.65
CA THR A 91 -37.82 16.05 10.46
C THR A 91 -37.46 14.58 10.34
N ILE A 92 -36.77 14.25 9.25
CA ILE A 92 -36.23 12.91 8.99
C ILE A 92 -34.74 13.01 8.67
N GLY A 93 -34.01 11.93 8.89
CA GLY A 93 -32.58 11.84 8.56
C GLY A 93 -32.31 10.79 7.50
N MET A 94 -31.35 11.03 6.60
CA MET A 94 -30.73 9.96 5.80
C MET A 94 -29.31 9.72 6.31
N LYS A 95 -29.05 8.48 6.74
CA LYS A 95 -27.86 8.11 7.50
C LYS A 95 -26.98 7.13 6.74
N LEU A 96 -25.66 7.29 6.91
CA LEU A 96 -24.65 6.47 6.26
C LEU A 96 -24.57 5.04 6.82
N PHE A 97 -24.14 4.13 5.95
CA PHE A 97 -23.85 2.73 6.26
C PHE A 97 -22.72 2.61 7.31
N TYR A 98 -22.77 1.54 8.12
CA TYR A 98 -21.85 1.29 9.24
C TYR A 98 -21.62 2.46 10.23
N ASP A 99 -22.55 3.41 10.33
CA ASP A 99 -22.45 4.57 11.22
C ASP A 99 -21.17 5.41 10.99
N THR A 100 -20.65 5.37 9.75
CA THR A 100 -19.46 6.13 9.32
C THR A 100 -19.73 7.64 9.21
N SER A 101 -18.70 8.42 8.89
CA SER A 101 -18.77 9.88 8.77
C SER A 101 -18.13 10.37 7.47
N ILE A 102 -18.72 11.41 6.88
CA ILE A 102 -18.22 12.05 5.65
C ILE A 102 -16.78 12.53 5.86
N ALA A 103 -15.87 12.00 5.03
CA ALA A 103 -14.44 12.29 5.03
C ALA A 103 -13.94 12.81 3.67
N HIS A 104 -14.86 13.21 2.77
CA HIS A 104 -14.53 13.91 1.53
C HIS A 104 -14.95 15.39 1.59
N PRO A 105 -14.15 16.32 1.06
CA PRO A 105 -14.49 17.73 1.00
C PRO A 105 -15.54 17.98 -0.09
N GLY A 106 -16.65 18.61 0.27
CA GLY A 106 -17.65 19.07 -0.71
C GLY A 106 -19.08 19.16 -0.16
N PRO A 107 -20.02 19.63 -0.99
CA PRO A 107 -21.39 19.91 -0.58
C PRO A 107 -22.23 18.64 -0.40
N GLY A 108 -23.33 18.78 0.35
CA GLY A 108 -24.35 17.75 0.55
C GLY A 108 -25.74 18.33 0.32
N GLN A 109 -26.65 17.51 -0.21
CA GLN A 109 -27.98 17.95 -0.65
C GLN A 109 -29.04 16.88 -0.41
N VAL A 110 -30.30 17.31 -0.34
CA VAL A 110 -31.46 16.41 -0.41
C VAL A 110 -32.49 16.94 -1.41
N TRP A 111 -32.89 16.05 -2.31
CA TRP A 111 -33.83 16.29 -3.39
C TRP A 111 -35.08 15.41 -3.22
N MET A 112 -36.25 15.91 -3.60
CA MET A 112 -37.50 15.15 -3.63
C MET A 112 -38.07 15.10 -5.04
N SER A 113 -38.72 13.99 -5.40
CA SER A 113 -39.48 13.86 -6.65
C SER A 113 -40.75 13.05 -6.44
N LYS A 114 -41.89 13.55 -6.94
CA LYS A 114 -43.21 12.92 -6.76
C LYS A 114 -43.43 11.81 -7.79
N ALA A 115 -43.89 10.64 -7.34
CA ALA A 115 -44.30 9.56 -8.23
C ALA A 115 -45.55 9.98 -9.05
N PRO A 116 -45.49 10.11 -10.39
CA PRO A 116 -46.61 10.62 -11.18
C PRO A 116 -47.85 9.72 -11.17
N THR A 117 -47.64 8.40 -11.04
CA THR A 117 -48.68 7.37 -10.92
C THR A 117 -49.26 7.26 -9.52
N GLY A 118 -48.66 7.93 -8.52
CA GLY A 118 -49.00 7.78 -7.11
C GLY A 118 -48.41 6.54 -6.43
N ASN A 119 -47.70 5.67 -7.15
CA ASN A 119 -47.00 4.49 -6.62
C ASN A 119 -45.49 4.67 -6.79
N VAL A 120 -44.76 4.87 -5.68
CA VAL A 120 -43.30 5.06 -5.76
C VAL A 120 -42.56 3.78 -6.17
N LYS A 121 -43.11 2.59 -5.90
CA LYS A 121 -42.44 1.30 -6.20
C LYS A 121 -42.29 1.03 -7.70
N GLU A 122 -43.10 1.67 -8.53
CA GLU A 122 -43.07 1.60 -9.99
C GLU A 122 -42.38 2.81 -10.63
N TYR A 123 -41.90 3.77 -9.82
CA TYR A 123 -41.34 5.04 -10.29
C TYR A 123 -39.81 5.01 -10.35
N GLU A 124 -39.24 5.23 -11.53
CA GLU A 124 -37.78 5.27 -11.75
C GLU A 124 -37.11 6.55 -11.24
N GLY A 125 -37.84 7.65 -11.10
CA GLY A 125 -37.27 8.98 -10.82
C GLY A 125 -37.05 9.86 -12.06
N ASP A 126 -37.74 9.58 -13.16
CA ASP A 126 -37.68 10.30 -14.45
C ASP A 126 -38.48 11.61 -14.49
N GLY A 127 -39.30 11.87 -13.47
CA GLY A 127 -40.07 13.10 -13.29
C GLY A 127 -39.24 14.30 -12.84
N GLU A 128 -39.89 15.27 -12.20
CA GLU A 128 -39.28 16.52 -11.73
C GLU A 128 -38.70 16.37 -10.32
N TRP A 129 -37.48 16.87 -10.10
CA TRP A 129 -36.81 16.91 -8.81
C TRP A 129 -36.71 18.33 -8.26
N PHE A 130 -36.94 18.52 -6.97
CA PHE A 130 -36.79 19.81 -6.27
C PHE A 130 -35.94 19.66 -5.01
N LYS A 131 -35.08 20.64 -4.71
CA LYS A 131 -34.21 20.63 -3.54
C LYS A 131 -35.00 21.03 -2.28
N ILE A 132 -34.75 20.35 -1.16
CA ILE A 132 -35.37 20.67 0.13
C ILE A 132 -34.34 20.93 1.26
N TRP A 133 -33.07 20.58 1.04
CA TRP A 133 -32.00 20.78 2.00
C TRP A 133 -30.64 20.86 1.31
N GLU A 134 -29.73 21.61 1.90
CA GLU A 134 -28.32 21.62 1.51
C GLU A 134 -27.38 21.99 2.66
N LYS A 135 -26.10 21.63 2.47
CA LYS A 135 -24.96 22.11 3.24
C LYS A 135 -23.76 22.26 2.32
N THR A 136 -23.15 23.44 2.30
CA THR A 136 -22.00 23.79 1.46
C THR A 136 -20.80 24.14 2.35
N LEU A 137 -20.17 25.30 2.15
CA LEU A 137 -19.12 25.84 3.00
C LEU A 137 -19.74 26.55 4.22
N CYS A 138 -19.06 26.49 5.37
CA CYS A 138 -19.38 27.33 6.53
C CYS A 138 -18.15 27.80 7.31
N ASN A 139 -16.95 27.49 6.83
CA ASN A 139 -15.73 28.09 7.35
C ASN A 139 -14.76 28.39 6.20
N GLU A 140 -14.97 29.55 5.56
CA GLU A 140 -14.12 30.09 4.50
C GLU A 140 -12.64 30.23 4.88
N ASN A 141 -12.33 30.27 6.19
CA ASN A 141 -10.98 30.42 6.72
C ASN A 141 -10.33 29.07 7.10
N ALA A 142 -11.05 27.96 6.93
CA ALA A 142 -10.54 26.62 7.16
C ALA A 142 -10.04 25.97 5.86
N ASP A 143 -9.52 24.75 5.98
CA ASP A 143 -8.93 24.00 4.88
C ASP A 143 -10.04 23.45 3.97
N LEU A 144 -10.04 23.90 2.71
CA LEU A 144 -10.97 23.47 1.65
C LEU A 144 -10.82 21.99 1.30
N THR A 145 -9.69 21.35 1.63
CA THR A 145 -9.51 19.91 1.46
C THR A 145 -10.12 19.10 2.61
N THR A 146 -10.52 19.76 3.72
CA THR A 146 -11.10 19.10 4.90
C THR A 146 -12.26 19.89 5.53
N ASN A 147 -12.00 20.67 6.59
CA ASN A 147 -12.99 21.16 7.54
C ASN A 147 -13.64 22.53 7.21
N ALA A 148 -13.47 23.05 5.99
CA ALA A 148 -14.24 24.20 5.50
C ALA A 148 -15.71 23.86 5.20
N TRP A 149 -15.98 22.59 4.88
CA TRP A 149 -17.29 22.06 4.48
C TRP A 149 -18.13 21.65 5.68
N CYS A 150 -19.41 22.04 5.68
CA CYS A 150 -20.32 21.72 6.80
C CYS A 150 -20.67 20.24 6.90
N THR A 151 -20.52 19.51 5.79
CA THR A 151 -20.72 18.07 5.66
C THR A 151 -19.61 17.27 6.34
N TRP A 152 -18.42 17.86 6.53
CA TRP A 152 -17.23 17.17 7.03
C TRP A 152 -17.46 16.62 8.45
N GLY A 153 -17.39 15.30 8.59
CA GLY A 153 -17.65 14.60 9.85
C GLY A 153 -19.13 14.37 10.17
N MET A 154 -20.07 14.71 9.28
CA MET A 154 -21.48 14.31 9.45
C MET A 154 -21.66 12.82 9.13
N SER A 155 -22.46 12.11 9.92
CA SER A 155 -22.85 10.70 9.69
C SER A 155 -24.24 10.54 9.08
N GLN A 156 -25.04 11.62 9.07
CA GLN A 156 -26.39 11.67 8.52
C GLN A 156 -26.75 13.10 8.10
N PHE A 157 -27.67 13.24 7.14
CA PHE A 157 -28.29 14.51 6.79
C PHE A 157 -29.68 14.58 7.43
N ASP A 158 -29.87 15.49 8.38
CA ASP A 158 -31.16 15.77 9.00
C ASP A 158 -31.85 16.96 8.33
N PHE A 159 -33.08 16.74 7.86
CA PHE A 159 -33.85 17.69 7.07
C PHE A 159 -35.35 17.61 7.39
N GLN A 160 -36.04 18.74 7.22
CA GLN A 160 -37.50 18.80 7.36
C GLN A 160 -38.16 18.61 6.00
N ILE A 161 -39.17 17.73 5.93
CA ILE A 161 -40.09 17.70 4.79
C ILE A 161 -40.88 19.02 4.81
N PRO A 162 -40.83 19.88 3.77
CA PRO A 162 -41.48 21.18 3.79
C PRO A 162 -42.98 21.07 4.13
N LYS A 163 -43.50 21.94 4.99
CA LYS A 163 -44.87 21.84 5.53
C LYS A 163 -45.97 21.90 4.47
N ASP A 164 -45.71 22.58 3.35
CA ASP A 164 -46.64 22.69 2.23
C ASP A 164 -46.50 21.53 1.22
N THR A 165 -45.64 20.54 1.46
CA THR A 165 -45.45 19.40 0.55
C THR A 165 -46.77 18.66 0.33
N PRO A 166 -47.28 18.55 -0.91
CA PRO A 166 -48.55 17.89 -1.15
C PRO A 166 -48.53 16.40 -0.78
N PRO A 167 -49.64 15.82 -0.29
CA PRO A 167 -49.70 14.40 0.01
C PRO A 167 -49.45 13.55 -1.24
N GLY A 168 -48.80 12.39 -1.07
CA GLY A 168 -48.45 11.46 -2.15
C GLY A 168 -47.18 10.66 -1.85
N GLU A 169 -46.75 9.85 -2.80
CA GLU A 169 -45.51 9.07 -2.69
C GLU A 169 -44.38 9.72 -3.49
N TYR A 170 -43.17 9.70 -2.92
CA TYR A 170 -42.01 10.45 -3.36
C TYR A 170 -40.74 9.61 -3.25
N LEU A 171 -39.81 9.85 -4.17
CA LEU A 171 -38.40 9.54 -3.95
C LEU A 171 -37.73 10.70 -3.23
N VAL A 172 -36.90 10.38 -2.24
CA VAL A 172 -36.07 11.34 -1.50
C VAL A 172 -34.62 10.93 -1.67
N ARG A 173 -33.84 11.73 -2.38
CA ARG A 173 -32.45 11.46 -2.75
C ARG A 173 -31.52 12.32 -1.92
N ALA A 174 -30.82 11.71 -0.96
CA ALA A 174 -29.66 12.33 -0.32
C ALA A 174 -28.42 12.11 -1.18
N GLU A 175 -27.58 13.13 -1.29
CA GLU A 175 -26.34 13.10 -2.05
C GLU A 175 -25.24 13.93 -1.38
N HIS A 176 -24.03 13.38 -1.33
CA HIS A 176 -22.80 14.09 -1.02
C HIS A 176 -21.86 14.04 -2.23
N MET A 177 -21.17 15.14 -2.51
CA MET A 177 -20.25 15.26 -3.64
C MET A 177 -18.84 15.55 -3.13
N GLY A 178 -17.92 14.58 -3.27
CA GLY A 178 -16.50 14.74 -2.98
C GLY A 178 -15.77 15.45 -4.13
N LEU A 179 -15.30 16.68 -3.88
CA LEU A 179 -14.71 17.55 -4.89
C LEU A 179 -13.17 17.47 -4.98
N HIS A 180 -12.52 16.61 -4.20
CA HIS A 180 -11.05 16.40 -4.26
C HIS A 180 -10.56 15.91 -5.63
N GLY A 181 -11.42 15.25 -6.42
CA GLY A 181 -11.12 14.84 -7.80
C GLY A 181 -11.51 15.86 -8.88
N ALA A 182 -12.14 16.99 -8.54
CA ALA A 182 -12.76 17.89 -9.54
C ALA A 182 -11.76 18.49 -10.55
N GLN A 183 -10.52 18.76 -10.14
CA GLN A 183 -9.43 19.23 -11.01
C GLN A 183 -9.09 18.29 -12.18
N ALA A 184 -9.55 17.04 -12.14
CA ALA A 184 -9.30 16.01 -13.16
C ALA A 184 -10.60 15.45 -13.78
N ASN A 185 -11.75 16.10 -13.58
CA ASN A 185 -13.07 15.56 -13.90
C ASN A 185 -13.38 14.22 -13.19
N GLU A 186 -12.93 14.11 -11.94
CA GLU A 186 -13.07 12.92 -11.08
C GLU A 186 -13.82 13.25 -9.78
N ALA A 187 -14.72 14.24 -9.79
CA ALA A 187 -15.64 14.49 -8.69
C ALA A 187 -16.47 13.21 -8.36
N GLU A 188 -16.65 12.94 -7.06
CA GLU A 188 -17.20 11.69 -6.54
C GLU A 188 -18.59 11.88 -5.97
N PHE A 189 -19.59 11.21 -6.53
CA PHE A 189 -20.98 11.33 -6.11
C PHE A 189 -21.39 10.12 -5.26
N PHE A 190 -21.80 10.36 -4.03
CA PHE A 190 -22.29 9.38 -3.06
C PHE A 190 -23.78 9.65 -2.75
N TYR A 191 -24.69 8.80 -3.23
CA TYR A 191 -26.13 9.07 -3.19
C TYR A 191 -26.98 7.80 -3.14
N SER A 192 -28.20 7.93 -2.63
CA SER A 192 -29.21 6.86 -2.57
C SER A 192 -30.62 7.46 -2.47
N CYS A 193 -31.64 6.69 -2.86
CA CYS A 193 -33.05 7.13 -2.82
C CYS A 193 -33.87 6.38 -1.77
N ALA A 194 -34.46 7.11 -0.83
CA ALA A 194 -35.53 6.63 0.04
C ALA A 194 -36.90 6.70 -0.66
N GLN A 195 -37.80 5.78 -0.31
CA GLN A 195 -39.20 5.76 -0.72
C GLN A 195 -40.07 6.28 0.43
N VAL A 196 -40.74 7.42 0.22
CA VAL A 196 -41.45 8.14 1.28
C VAL A 196 -42.87 8.51 0.85
N LYS A 197 -43.84 8.21 1.69
CA LYS A 197 -45.24 8.61 1.57
C LYS A 197 -45.51 9.80 2.48
N VAL A 198 -45.65 10.98 1.88
CA VAL A 198 -45.98 12.22 2.58
C VAL A 198 -47.50 12.28 2.82
N THR A 199 -47.87 12.57 4.06
CA THR A 199 -49.25 12.76 4.53
C THR A 199 -49.47 14.18 5.01
N GLY A 200 -50.74 14.59 5.14
CA GLY A 200 -51.14 15.95 5.51
C GLY A 200 -51.93 16.64 4.40
N SER A 201 -52.03 17.97 4.48
CA SER A 201 -52.88 18.80 3.61
C SER A 201 -52.10 19.90 2.88
N GLY A 202 -50.82 19.69 2.61
CA GLY A 202 -49.98 20.62 1.85
C GLY A 202 -50.52 20.85 0.43
N THR A 203 -50.40 22.09 -0.07
CA THR A 203 -50.83 22.49 -1.43
C THR A 203 -49.74 23.22 -2.21
N GLY A 204 -48.51 23.19 -1.69
CA GLY A 204 -47.35 23.87 -2.24
C GLY A 204 -46.93 23.32 -3.60
N SER A 205 -46.31 24.18 -4.41
CA SER A 205 -45.69 23.78 -5.67
C SER A 205 -44.27 24.32 -5.72
N PRO A 206 -43.23 23.47 -5.72
CA PRO A 206 -41.87 23.88 -6.05
C PRO A 206 -41.84 24.59 -7.40
N LYS A 207 -41.10 25.70 -7.50
CA LYS A 207 -40.93 26.46 -8.75
C LYS A 207 -39.76 25.95 -9.58
N THR A 208 -38.62 25.77 -8.92
CA THR A 208 -37.37 25.39 -9.54
C THR A 208 -37.25 23.88 -9.47
N THR A 209 -37.40 23.23 -10.63
CA THR A 209 -37.28 21.78 -10.77
C THR A 209 -36.24 21.42 -11.81
N TYR A 210 -35.69 20.21 -11.68
CA TYR A 210 -34.61 19.70 -12.51
C TYR A 210 -34.87 18.25 -12.90
N LYS A 211 -34.13 17.79 -13.92
CA LYS A 211 -34.02 16.38 -14.28
C LYS A 211 -32.75 15.77 -13.71
N ILE A 212 -32.84 14.50 -13.34
CA ILE A 212 -31.69 13.64 -13.04
C ILE A 212 -31.81 12.41 -13.95
N PRO A 213 -30.79 12.07 -14.77
CA PRO A 213 -29.57 12.85 -15.07
C PRO A 213 -29.88 14.20 -15.75
N GLY A 214 -28.87 15.06 -15.85
CA GLY A 214 -28.96 16.42 -16.43
C GLY A 214 -28.81 17.57 -15.42
N LEU A 215 -28.86 17.27 -14.11
CA LEU A 215 -28.60 18.22 -13.01
C LEU A 215 -27.12 18.67 -12.97
N TYR A 216 -26.21 17.76 -13.27
CA TYR A 216 -24.77 17.99 -13.30
C TYR A 216 -24.25 17.82 -14.72
N ASN A 217 -23.25 18.64 -15.07
CA ASN A 217 -22.64 18.68 -16.40
C ASN A 217 -21.12 18.79 -16.24
N ASP A 218 -20.37 18.10 -17.10
CA ASP A 218 -18.90 18.13 -17.11
C ASP A 218 -18.33 19.49 -17.55
N ASN A 219 -19.15 20.40 -18.07
CA ASN A 219 -18.77 21.78 -18.36
C ASN A 219 -18.83 22.72 -17.14
N MET A 220 -19.30 22.25 -15.97
CA MET A 220 -19.33 23.06 -14.74
C MET A 220 -17.96 23.03 -14.05
N THR A 221 -17.33 24.20 -13.84
CA THR A 221 -16.01 24.34 -13.18
C THR A 221 -15.91 23.56 -11.87
N LEU A 222 -16.98 23.56 -11.09
CA LEU A 222 -17.09 22.87 -9.80
C LEU A 222 -16.76 21.37 -9.87
N PHE A 223 -17.00 20.70 -11.00
CA PHE A 223 -16.75 19.26 -11.19
C PHE A 223 -15.57 18.94 -12.11
N ASN A 224 -15.19 19.88 -12.98
CA ASN A 224 -14.17 19.72 -14.03
C ASN A 224 -13.28 20.97 -14.14
N GLY A 225 -12.54 21.26 -13.08
CA GLY A 225 -11.64 22.43 -13.03
C GLY A 225 -11.26 22.86 -11.63
N LEU A 226 -12.18 22.76 -10.66
CA LEU A 226 -11.98 23.17 -9.27
C LEU A 226 -10.78 22.46 -8.62
N ASN A 227 -9.87 23.24 -8.05
CA ASN A 227 -8.67 22.79 -7.37
C ASN A 227 -8.65 23.24 -5.91
N LEU A 228 -9.14 22.37 -5.01
CA LEU A 228 -9.23 22.63 -3.56
C LEU A 228 -7.89 22.95 -2.87
N TRP A 229 -6.74 22.70 -3.51
CA TRP A 229 -5.41 22.99 -2.97
C TRP A 229 -4.87 24.38 -3.36
N VAL A 230 -5.52 25.06 -4.32
CA VAL A 230 -5.05 26.33 -4.90
C VAL A 230 -6.13 27.42 -4.86
N ASP A 231 -7.38 27.03 -5.06
CA ASP A 231 -8.52 27.95 -5.08
C ASP A 231 -8.87 28.45 -3.67
N LYS A 232 -9.62 29.56 -3.60
CA LYS A 232 -10.03 30.18 -2.33
C LYS A 232 -11.52 29.96 -2.13
N ALA A 233 -11.96 29.91 -0.87
CA ALA A 233 -13.37 29.65 -0.52
C ALA A 233 -14.36 30.51 -1.33
N LYS A 234 -14.12 31.83 -1.44
CA LYS A 234 -14.92 32.76 -2.25
C LYS A 234 -15.06 32.39 -3.74
N ASP A 235 -14.07 31.70 -4.31
CA ASP A 235 -14.06 31.30 -5.71
C ASP A 235 -14.84 29.97 -5.85
N VAL A 236 -14.68 29.06 -4.88
CA VAL A 236 -15.53 27.86 -4.76
C VAL A 236 -17.00 28.22 -4.58
N GLU A 237 -17.33 29.22 -3.76
CA GLU A 237 -18.70 29.70 -3.57
C GLU A 237 -19.28 30.32 -4.85
N ALA A 238 -18.47 31.05 -5.61
CA ALA A 238 -18.87 31.59 -6.91
C ALA A 238 -19.13 30.48 -7.95
N ASP A 239 -18.37 29.38 -7.92
CA ASP A 239 -18.63 28.21 -8.75
C ASP A 239 -19.88 27.43 -8.29
N ILE A 240 -20.08 27.26 -6.97
CA ILE A 240 -21.32 26.67 -6.42
C ILE A 240 -22.55 27.47 -6.89
N ALA A 241 -22.49 28.80 -6.81
CA ALA A 241 -23.55 29.71 -7.23
C ALA A 241 -23.88 29.67 -8.74
N GLN A 242 -23.01 29.09 -9.57
CA GLN A 242 -23.25 28.88 -11.01
C GLN A 242 -23.86 27.51 -11.34
N THR A 243 -24.16 26.69 -10.31
CA THR A 243 -24.74 25.35 -10.47
C THR A 243 -26.07 25.24 -9.71
N PRO A 244 -26.88 24.19 -9.98
CA PRO A 244 -28.04 23.84 -9.14
C PRO A 244 -27.73 23.59 -7.65
N ILE A 245 -26.45 23.58 -7.26
CA ILE A 245 -26.04 23.51 -5.87
C ILE A 245 -26.21 24.85 -5.15
N GLY A 246 -26.10 25.98 -5.85
CA GLY A 246 -26.30 27.32 -5.25
C GLY A 246 -27.75 27.83 -5.24
N ASP A 247 -28.68 27.19 -5.94
CA ASP A 247 -30.10 27.58 -5.95
C ASP A 247 -30.79 27.31 -4.60
N GLU A 248 -31.64 28.19 -4.08
CA GLU A 248 -32.20 28.01 -2.72
C GLU A 248 -33.07 26.73 -2.57
N PRO A 249 -32.97 25.98 -1.46
CA PRO A 249 -33.90 24.89 -1.14
C PRO A 249 -35.35 25.36 -0.96
N TRP A 250 -36.32 24.59 -1.48
CA TRP A 250 -37.73 24.91 -1.35
C TRP A 250 -38.26 24.62 0.06
N THR A 251 -38.68 25.68 0.76
CA THR A 251 -39.17 25.61 2.16
C THR A 251 -40.69 25.69 2.31
N GLY A 252 -41.43 25.96 1.23
CA GLY A 252 -42.90 26.03 1.21
C GLY A 252 -43.49 27.08 0.25
N GLY A 253 -44.82 27.20 0.25
CA GLY A 253 -45.59 28.25 -0.41
C GLY A 253 -46.01 28.05 -1.87
N ASN A 254 -46.97 28.87 -2.30
CA ASN A 254 -47.44 29.03 -3.70
C ASN A 254 -47.14 30.46 -4.20
N SER A 255 -45.89 30.89 -4.10
CA SER A 255 -45.51 32.32 -4.21
C SER A 255 -45.43 32.83 -5.66
N GLY A 256 -46.57 33.03 -6.32
CA GLY A 256 -46.64 33.69 -7.62
C GLY A 256 -46.27 35.18 -7.55
N SER A 257 -45.03 35.51 -7.93
CA SER A 257 -44.57 36.85 -8.35
C SER A 257 -43.14 36.74 -8.87
N SER A 258 -42.72 37.69 -9.71
CA SER A 258 -41.45 37.73 -10.43
C SER A 258 -40.63 38.98 -10.08
N SER A 259 -39.34 38.81 -9.77
CA SER A 259 -38.31 39.81 -10.06
C SER A 259 -36.92 39.18 -10.01
N ALA A 260 -36.06 39.58 -10.95
CA ALA A 260 -34.68 39.12 -11.06
C ALA A 260 -33.71 39.97 -10.21
N SER A 261 -32.49 39.44 -10.07
CA SER A 261 -31.41 39.85 -9.17
C SER A 261 -30.88 41.28 -9.38
N SER A 262 -30.38 41.90 -8.30
CA SER A 262 -29.10 42.65 -8.28
C SER A 262 -28.70 43.05 -6.84
N SER A 263 -27.44 43.43 -6.67
CA SER A 263 -26.66 43.20 -5.45
C SER A 263 -26.35 44.43 -4.57
N SER A 264 -26.08 44.14 -3.29
CA SER A 264 -25.11 44.79 -2.39
C SER A 264 -25.15 46.32 -2.14
N ALA A 265 -25.41 46.70 -0.88
CA ALA A 265 -24.71 47.80 -0.21
C ALA A 265 -24.80 47.67 1.33
N SER A 266 -23.69 47.92 2.03
CA SER A 266 -23.58 47.87 3.49
C SER A 266 -23.59 49.28 4.09
N SER A 267 -24.32 49.52 5.20
CA SER A 267 -23.88 50.44 6.29
C SER A 267 -24.86 50.54 7.47
N SER A 268 -24.39 50.06 8.63
CA SER A 268 -24.53 50.63 10.00
C SER A 268 -25.82 51.31 10.53
N SER A 269 -26.22 50.82 11.70
CA SER A 269 -26.71 51.53 12.91
C SER A 269 -28.10 52.20 12.92
N ALA A 270 -28.99 51.63 13.73
CA ALA A 270 -29.63 52.35 14.86
C ALA A 270 -30.13 51.36 15.92
N SER A 271 -29.93 51.68 17.19
CA SER A 271 -30.43 50.92 18.34
C SER A 271 -31.78 51.46 18.83
N SER A 272 -32.69 50.57 19.24
CA SER A 272 -33.77 50.90 20.19
C SER A 272 -34.27 49.67 20.93
N SER A 273 -34.73 49.88 22.16
CA SER A 273 -34.99 48.86 23.18
C SER A 273 -36.43 48.91 23.69
N SER A 274 -37.12 47.78 23.73
CA SER A 274 -38.26 47.49 24.64
C SER A 274 -38.67 46.02 24.45
N ALA A 275 -38.49 45.10 25.41
CA ALA A 275 -39.12 45.00 26.73
C ALA A 275 -40.53 44.33 26.71
N SER A 276 -40.52 43.03 27.03
CA SER A 276 -41.43 42.32 27.97
C SER A 276 -42.96 42.52 27.95
N SER A 277 -43.69 41.42 27.71
CA SER A 277 -44.78 40.88 28.58
C SER A 277 -45.40 39.65 27.89
N SER A 278 -45.12 38.39 28.26
CA SER A 278 -45.52 37.63 29.47
C SER A 278 -46.89 36.95 29.38
N SER A 279 -47.01 35.81 30.09
CA SER A 279 -48.24 35.14 30.57
C SER A 279 -49.21 34.54 29.53
N SER A 280 -49.82 33.36 29.74
CA SER A 280 -49.71 32.37 30.85
C SER A 280 -50.61 31.13 30.60
N VAL A 281 -50.22 29.94 31.11
CA VAL A 281 -51.00 28.99 31.98
C VAL A 281 -52.42 28.55 31.51
N ALA A 282 -52.92 27.32 31.62
CA ALA A 282 -52.53 26.02 32.20
C ALA A 282 -53.19 24.88 31.36
N SER A 283 -52.62 23.68 31.24
CA SER A 283 -52.83 22.52 32.13
C SER A 283 -54.28 22.07 32.35
N SER A 284 -54.66 20.93 31.74
CA SER A 284 -55.35 19.84 32.45
C SER A 284 -55.42 18.56 31.59
N THR A 285 -55.51 17.30 32.04
CA THR A 285 -55.17 16.54 33.26
C THR A 285 -55.80 15.15 33.04
N PHE A 286 -54.96 14.12 32.88
CA PHE A 286 -55.16 12.71 33.29
C PHE A 286 -56.10 11.70 32.59
N SER A 287 -55.70 10.43 32.83
CA SER A 287 -56.41 9.14 32.80
C SER A 287 -56.74 8.55 31.41
N ALA A 288 -56.08 7.50 30.91
CA ALA A 288 -55.67 6.19 31.47
C ALA A 288 -56.81 5.19 31.69
N SER A 289 -56.75 4.04 30.98
CA SER A 289 -57.05 2.70 31.49
C SER A 289 -56.64 1.61 30.50
N SER A 290 -56.45 0.39 31.03
CA SER A 290 -55.70 -0.72 30.42
C SER A 290 -56.62 -1.88 29.96
N ALA A 291 -55.97 -3.01 29.62
CA ALA A 291 -56.49 -4.34 29.23
C ALA A 291 -56.69 -4.52 27.70
N SER A 292 -56.03 -5.47 27.02
CA SER A 292 -55.77 -6.90 27.28
C SER A 292 -56.97 -7.81 26.98
N SER A 293 -56.90 -8.52 25.85
CA SER A 293 -57.63 -9.77 25.60
C SER A 293 -57.03 -10.53 24.42
N THR A 294 -56.28 -11.61 24.70
CA THR A 294 -56.10 -12.73 23.77
C THR A 294 -57.30 -13.68 23.86
N PRO A 295 -57.68 -14.34 22.76
CA PRO A 295 -58.01 -15.76 22.85
C PRO A 295 -57.18 -16.60 21.86
N ALA A 296 -57.23 -17.92 22.04
CA ALA A 296 -56.31 -18.89 21.43
C ALA A 296 -56.98 -19.80 20.39
N TYR A 297 -56.15 -20.37 19.51
CA TYR A 297 -56.24 -21.69 18.83
C TYR A 297 -57.58 -22.24 18.31
N ASP A 298 -57.59 -22.66 17.04
CA ASP A 298 -58.15 -23.97 16.64
C ASP A 298 -57.44 -24.55 15.39
N TRP A 299 -57.70 -25.82 15.06
CA TRP A 299 -56.86 -26.70 14.21
C TRP A 299 -57.59 -27.24 12.96
N ASP A 300 -56.79 -27.80 12.03
CA ASP A 300 -57.13 -28.54 10.80
C ASP A 300 -57.92 -27.86 9.66
N THR A 301 -57.37 -27.94 8.45
CA THR A 301 -57.96 -28.76 7.37
C THR A 301 -56.98 -28.90 6.19
N ARG A 302 -56.77 -30.14 5.73
CA ARG A 302 -56.05 -30.48 4.49
C ARG A 302 -56.99 -31.06 3.42
N PRO A 303 -56.71 -30.79 2.13
CA PRO A 303 -56.85 -31.84 1.10
C PRO A 303 -55.54 -32.14 0.33
N ARG A 304 -55.52 -33.27 -0.39
CA ARG A 304 -54.40 -33.82 -1.19
C ARG A 304 -54.62 -33.63 -2.72
N PRO A 305 -53.58 -33.85 -3.57
CA PRO A 305 -53.60 -33.62 -5.04
C PRO A 305 -54.04 -34.86 -5.84
N PRO A 306 -54.22 -34.79 -7.19
CA PRO A 306 -53.18 -35.26 -8.16
C PRO A 306 -53.27 -34.58 -9.58
N PRO A 307 -52.71 -35.10 -10.70
CA PRO A 307 -51.46 -35.84 -10.99
C PRO A 307 -50.59 -35.23 -12.13
N SER A 308 -49.44 -35.86 -12.44
CA SER A 308 -48.52 -35.55 -13.56
C SER A 308 -48.79 -36.35 -14.86
N ILE A 309 -48.30 -35.86 -16.01
CA ILE A 309 -48.03 -36.62 -17.27
C ILE A 309 -46.67 -36.19 -17.83
N ALA A 310 -45.94 -37.05 -18.55
CA ALA A 310 -44.52 -36.90 -18.88
C ALA A 310 -44.13 -37.20 -20.35
N MET A 311 -42.95 -36.69 -20.76
CA MET A 311 -42.06 -37.06 -21.90
C MET A 311 -42.59 -36.89 -23.35
N THR A 312 -41.79 -36.34 -24.27
CA THR A 312 -40.82 -37.11 -25.11
C THR A 312 -39.81 -36.22 -25.87
N HIS A 313 -38.90 -36.84 -26.64
CA HIS A 313 -37.57 -36.30 -27.04
C HIS A 313 -37.21 -36.71 -28.49
N SER A 314 -36.78 -35.79 -29.39
CA SER A 314 -36.17 -36.14 -30.70
C SER A 314 -35.29 -35.03 -31.35
N GLN A 315 -34.16 -35.44 -31.95
CA GLN A 315 -33.44 -34.84 -33.11
C GLN A 315 -33.30 -35.97 -34.19
N PRO A 316 -32.52 -35.92 -35.31
CA PRO A 316 -31.69 -34.87 -35.96
C PRO A 316 -31.75 -34.75 -37.53
N LEU A 317 -31.20 -33.63 -38.09
CA LEU A 317 -30.48 -33.48 -39.41
C LEU A 317 -31.21 -33.86 -40.76
N PRO A 318 -30.73 -33.53 -42.01
CA PRO A 318 -29.35 -33.29 -42.49
C PRO A 318 -29.11 -32.18 -43.59
N VAL A 319 -27.99 -32.31 -44.31
CA VAL A 319 -27.25 -31.36 -45.19
C VAL A 319 -27.53 -31.54 -46.70
N SER A 320 -27.34 -30.52 -47.57
CA SER A 320 -26.84 -30.63 -48.97
C SER A 320 -26.51 -29.26 -49.63
N ASP A 321 -25.83 -29.30 -50.79
CA ASP A 321 -24.90 -28.28 -51.34
C ASP A 321 -25.25 -27.78 -52.78
N THR A 322 -24.46 -26.82 -53.32
CA THR A 322 -24.09 -26.51 -54.74
C THR A 322 -24.26 -25.06 -55.26
N GLY A 323 -23.23 -24.52 -55.94
CA GLY A 323 -23.34 -23.40 -56.91
C GLY A 323 -22.15 -22.40 -56.96
N SER A 324 -21.44 -22.30 -58.09
CA SER A 324 -20.34 -21.34 -58.38
C SER A 324 -19.91 -21.37 -59.87
N PRO A 325 -19.06 -20.45 -60.38
CA PRO A 325 -18.79 -19.06 -59.98
C PRO A 325 -19.35 -18.14 -61.12
N PRO A 326 -18.65 -17.39 -62.02
CA PRO A 326 -17.29 -16.80 -62.11
C PRO A 326 -17.31 -15.28 -61.75
N LEU A 327 -16.33 -14.37 -61.94
CA LEU A 327 -15.11 -14.24 -62.76
C LEU A 327 -13.90 -13.65 -61.94
N LEU A 328 -12.95 -12.98 -62.61
CA LEU A 328 -11.66 -12.41 -62.16
C LEU A 328 -11.44 -11.01 -62.82
N PRO A 329 -10.37 -10.20 -62.57
CA PRO A 329 -9.04 -10.59 -62.08
C PRO A 329 -8.31 -9.68 -61.06
N GLU A 330 -7.25 -10.24 -60.47
CA GLU A 330 -6.16 -9.55 -59.76
C GLU A 330 -4.78 -10.15 -60.19
N ILE A 331 -3.73 -9.33 -60.17
CA ILE A 331 -2.35 -9.55 -60.66
C ILE A 331 -1.46 -8.69 -59.73
N THR A 332 -0.34 -9.12 -59.08
CA THR A 332 0.57 -10.26 -59.28
C THR A 332 1.49 -10.50 -58.07
N ASN A 333 2.00 -11.75 -57.90
CA ASN A 333 3.35 -12.21 -57.46
C ASN A 333 4.04 -11.61 -56.19
N ASN A 334 4.88 -12.35 -55.44
CA ASN A 334 5.67 -13.54 -55.81
C ASN A 334 5.95 -14.51 -54.63
N GLN A 335 6.28 -15.77 -54.96
CA GLN A 335 6.55 -16.96 -54.12
C GLN A 335 8.08 -17.23 -53.94
N PRO A 336 8.60 -18.38 -53.38
CA PRO A 336 8.12 -19.34 -52.35
C PRO A 336 9.22 -19.83 -51.33
N GLN A 337 8.91 -20.80 -50.45
CA GLN A 337 9.85 -21.74 -49.77
C GLN A 337 10.32 -22.90 -50.73
N ILE A 338 11.25 -23.83 -50.45
CA ILE A 338 11.27 -24.98 -49.48
C ILE A 338 12.68 -25.67 -49.44
N HIS A 339 12.97 -26.47 -48.39
CA HIS A 339 14.05 -27.49 -48.15
C HIS A 339 14.58 -28.29 -49.40
N ILE A 340 15.70 -29.05 -49.42
CA ILE A 340 16.25 -30.17 -48.58
C ILE A 340 17.74 -30.46 -49.02
N LEU A 341 18.55 -31.13 -48.16
CA LEU A 341 19.69 -32.06 -48.46
C LEU A 341 21.14 -31.66 -48.05
N GLN A 342 21.78 -32.57 -47.28
CA GLN A 342 23.24 -32.88 -47.25
C GLN A 342 23.55 -33.92 -48.36
N PRO A 343 24.81 -34.30 -48.72
CA PRO A 343 26.12 -34.04 -48.08
C PRO A 343 27.28 -33.68 -49.07
N GLY A 344 28.54 -33.59 -48.59
CA GLY A 344 29.70 -34.13 -49.34
C GLY A 344 30.82 -33.17 -49.81
N SER A 345 32.04 -33.44 -49.33
CA SER A 345 33.36 -33.40 -50.03
C SER A 345 33.78 -32.26 -50.98
N GLY A 346 34.97 -31.68 -50.70
CA GLY A 346 36.05 -31.66 -51.71
C GLY A 346 36.72 -30.33 -52.09
N SER A 347 38.07 -30.33 -51.99
CA SER A 347 39.06 -29.56 -52.80
C SER A 347 39.10 -28.01 -52.78
N GLU A 348 40.13 -27.52 -52.08
CA GLU A 348 41.18 -26.54 -52.46
C GLU A 348 41.51 -26.37 -53.98
N PRO A 349 42.33 -25.37 -54.45
CA PRO A 349 43.46 -24.73 -53.73
C PRO A 349 43.81 -23.22 -53.98
N GLY A 350 44.71 -22.70 -53.12
CA GLY A 350 45.72 -21.66 -53.45
C GLY A 350 45.28 -20.19 -53.37
N SER A 351 46.12 -19.22 -52.98
CA SER A 351 47.59 -19.24 -52.78
C SER A 351 48.08 -18.19 -51.75
N ASP A 352 49.01 -18.61 -50.89
CA ASP A 352 49.94 -17.79 -50.08
C ASP A 352 51.22 -17.48 -50.92
N PRO A 353 52.26 -16.68 -50.52
CA PRO A 353 52.83 -16.58 -49.16
C PRO A 353 53.25 -15.17 -48.67
N ASP A 354 53.50 -15.01 -47.36
CA ASP A 354 54.88 -14.83 -46.86
C ASP A 354 55.06 -15.16 -45.36
N GLN A 355 56.28 -15.55 -44.97
CA GLN A 355 56.57 -16.25 -43.70
C GLN A 355 57.26 -15.38 -42.63
N ASN A 356 57.03 -15.70 -41.34
CA ASN A 356 58.11 -16.04 -40.38
C ASN A 356 57.57 -16.41 -38.98
N HIS A 357 58.07 -17.53 -38.43
CA HIS A 357 57.93 -18.00 -37.05
C HIS A 357 59.22 -18.76 -36.69
N PRO A 358 59.49 -19.09 -35.40
CA PRO A 358 59.28 -20.49 -34.99
C PRO A 358 58.91 -20.71 -33.49
N ASP A 359 58.78 -22.00 -33.11
CA ASP A 359 58.92 -22.59 -31.76
C ASP A 359 57.73 -22.62 -30.74
N ALA A 360 56.65 -23.32 -31.12
CA ALA A 360 56.13 -24.61 -30.59
C ALA A 360 56.33 -25.08 -29.09
N PRO A 361 55.63 -26.14 -28.60
CA PRO A 361 54.18 -26.43 -28.65
C PRO A 361 53.58 -26.97 -27.32
N LEU A 362 52.24 -27.14 -27.25
CA LEU A 362 51.52 -27.88 -26.19
C LEU A 362 51.43 -29.41 -26.48
N PRO A 363 51.28 -30.28 -25.45
CA PRO A 363 50.79 -31.64 -25.62
C PRO A 363 49.35 -31.88 -25.09
N ILE A 364 48.81 -33.04 -25.46
CA ILE A 364 47.39 -33.42 -25.49
C ILE A 364 46.97 -34.27 -24.27
N ILE A 365 45.66 -34.29 -23.98
CA ILE A 365 45.00 -35.10 -22.94
C ILE A 365 45.11 -36.62 -23.21
N GLN A 366 45.39 -37.41 -22.18
CA GLN A 366 45.12 -38.87 -22.16
C GLN A 366 44.29 -39.28 -20.92
N PRO A 367 43.64 -40.45 -20.94
CA PRO A 367 42.42 -40.68 -20.16
C PRO A 367 42.65 -41.16 -18.72
N TYR A 368 41.59 -40.90 -17.94
CA TYR A 368 41.36 -41.36 -16.58
C TYR A 368 41.57 -42.89 -16.42
N ARG A 369 42.22 -43.29 -15.33
CA ARG A 369 42.45 -44.68 -14.92
C ARG A 369 41.99 -44.81 -13.47
N ASP A 370 41.02 -45.67 -13.22
CA ASP A 370 40.54 -45.95 -11.87
C ASP A 370 41.64 -46.62 -11.03
N ASP A 371 41.83 -46.14 -9.79
CA ASP A 371 42.62 -46.79 -8.76
C ASP A 371 41.81 -46.78 -7.45
N PRO A 372 41.42 -47.94 -6.88
CA PRO A 372 40.42 -48.00 -5.83
C PRO A 372 41.02 -48.26 -4.43
N ASP A 373 41.76 -47.29 -3.87
CA ASP A 373 41.90 -47.18 -2.40
C ASP A 373 42.47 -45.82 -1.95
N SER A 374 41.67 -45.03 -1.22
CA SER A 374 42.12 -44.04 -0.22
C SER A 374 40.92 -43.37 0.45
N ASP A 375 40.64 -43.78 1.69
CA ASP A 375 39.58 -43.20 2.52
C ASP A 375 40.03 -41.84 3.10
N GLN A 376 39.82 -40.76 2.36
CA GLN A 376 40.05 -39.39 2.82
C GLN A 376 38.99 -38.41 2.30
N ARG A 377 38.30 -37.73 3.22
CA ARG A 377 37.38 -36.64 2.90
C ARG A 377 38.17 -35.43 2.36
N PRO A 378 37.82 -34.85 1.21
CA PRO A 378 38.38 -33.57 0.80
C PRO A 378 37.62 -32.41 1.46
N ASP A 379 38.27 -31.70 2.39
CA ASP A 379 37.79 -30.43 2.92
C ASP A 379 37.82 -29.33 1.85
N TYR A 380 36.65 -28.78 1.52
CA TYR A 380 36.50 -27.70 0.54
C TYR A 380 36.39 -26.33 1.21
N LEU A 381 37.52 -25.86 1.75
CA LEU A 381 37.73 -24.46 2.16
C LEU A 381 38.95 -23.86 1.46
N VAL A 382 38.79 -23.53 0.18
CA VAL A 382 39.72 -22.62 -0.51
C VAL A 382 39.56 -21.22 0.10
N GLN A 383 40.43 -20.89 1.04
CA GLN A 383 40.62 -19.51 1.49
C GLN A 383 41.20 -18.70 0.33
N TYR A 384 40.63 -17.52 0.07
CA TYR A 384 41.22 -16.56 -0.86
C TYR A 384 42.22 -15.71 -0.09
N GLU A 385 43.46 -16.19 -0.07
CA GLU A 385 44.58 -15.51 0.57
C GLU A 385 45.22 -14.51 -0.42
N PRO A 386 45.37 -13.23 -0.06
CA PRO A 386 46.14 -12.29 -0.87
C PRO A 386 47.62 -12.67 -0.83
N ARG A 387 48.33 -12.55 -1.96
CA ARG A 387 49.79 -12.66 -1.96
C ARG A 387 50.41 -11.66 -0.97
N PRO A 388 51.55 -11.99 -0.32
CA PRO A 388 52.37 -11.00 0.36
C PRO A 388 52.69 -9.85 -0.59
N ILE A 389 52.74 -8.64 -0.04
CA ILE A 389 53.50 -7.54 -0.62
C ILE A 389 54.90 -7.73 -0.05
N ASP A 390 55.91 -7.79 -0.92
CA ASP A 390 57.30 -7.84 -0.47
C ASP A 390 57.62 -6.51 0.22
N ASP A 391 57.95 -6.57 1.51
CA ASP A 391 58.41 -5.41 2.28
C ASP A 391 59.86 -5.11 1.88
N ASP A 392 60.09 -3.94 1.28
CA ASP A 392 61.43 -3.46 0.91
C ASP A 392 62.10 -2.85 2.16
N GLU A 393 62.96 -3.64 2.82
CA GLU A 393 63.68 -3.23 4.02
C GLU A 393 64.73 -2.14 3.69
N GLY A 394 64.44 -0.87 4.00
CA GLY A 394 65.48 0.16 3.90
C GLY A 394 65.08 1.63 3.97
N GLU A 395 64.38 2.11 5.01
CA GLU A 395 64.27 3.57 5.28
C GLU A 395 63.96 3.95 6.75
N ASP A 396 64.41 3.15 7.73
CA ASP A 396 63.96 3.22 9.14
C ASP A 396 64.72 4.18 10.09
N GLU A 397 65.66 5.01 9.62
CA GLU A 397 66.29 6.05 10.47
C GLU A 397 65.58 7.42 10.41
N ASP A 398 64.82 7.74 9.35
CA ASP A 398 64.09 9.02 9.23
C ASP A 398 62.63 8.96 9.75
N ALA A 399 62.09 7.76 9.96
CA ALA A 399 60.69 7.57 10.37
C ALA A 399 60.35 8.17 11.75
N ALA A 400 61.33 8.25 12.66
CA ALA A 400 61.16 8.85 13.99
C ALA A 400 60.87 10.37 13.94
N ALA A 401 61.25 11.05 12.86
CA ALA A 401 61.07 12.51 12.72
C ALA A 401 59.70 12.92 12.14
N GLU A 402 58.95 12.04 11.45
CA GLU A 402 57.68 12.43 10.82
C GLU A 402 56.43 12.33 11.73
N MET A 403 56.60 12.05 13.04
CA MET A 403 55.50 12.02 14.01
C MET A 403 54.79 13.37 14.25
N ALA A 404 55.21 14.45 13.59
CA ALA A 404 54.76 15.83 13.79
C ALA A 404 53.79 16.39 12.73
N ARG A 405 52.86 15.60 12.16
CA ARG A 405 51.86 16.10 11.18
C ARG A 405 50.39 15.74 11.52
N PRO A 406 49.64 16.58 12.27
CA PRO A 406 48.24 16.32 12.64
C PRO A 406 47.27 16.16 11.44
N ARG A 407 47.63 16.70 10.26
CA ARG A 407 46.85 16.54 9.02
C ARG A 407 46.81 15.11 8.47
N LYS A 408 47.84 14.27 8.70
CA LYS A 408 47.84 12.85 8.27
C LYS A 408 46.93 12.01 9.18
N ALA A 409 46.99 12.22 10.50
CA ALA A 409 46.23 11.47 11.50
C ALA A 409 44.69 11.61 11.34
N TRP A 410 44.18 12.82 11.07
CA TRP A 410 42.74 13.01 10.85
C TRP A 410 42.23 12.28 9.59
N ARG A 411 42.99 12.32 8.49
CA ARG A 411 42.65 11.59 7.25
C ARG A 411 42.64 10.07 7.45
N ALA A 412 43.59 9.53 8.23
CA ALA A 412 43.61 8.12 8.60
C ALA A 412 42.36 7.74 9.42
N ARG A 413 42.02 8.52 10.46
CA ARG A 413 40.80 8.32 11.27
C ARG A 413 39.52 8.38 10.41
N LEU A 414 39.45 9.32 9.45
CA LEU A 414 38.32 9.41 8.52
C LEU A 414 38.21 8.18 7.61
N ARG A 415 39.34 7.69 7.08
CA ARG A 415 39.38 6.49 6.22
C ARG A 415 38.95 5.23 7.00
N VAL A 416 39.41 5.08 8.24
CA VAL A 416 38.99 3.99 9.15
C VAL A 416 37.49 4.08 9.45
N PHE A 417 36.98 5.27 9.78
CA PHE A 417 35.54 5.49 10.00
C PHE A 417 34.71 5.16 8.74
N TRP A 418 35.15 5.62 7.57
CA TRP A 418 34.48 5.38 6.29
C TRP A 418 34.41 3.89 5.96
N LEU A 419 35.54 3.18 6.01
CA LEU A 419 35.60 1.74 5.77
C LEU A 419 34.78 0.95 6.79
N ARG A 420 34.75 1.37 8.06
CA ARG A 420 33.91 0.71 9.08
C ARG A 420 32.42 0.87 8.80
N ASN A 421 32.01 2.03 8.29
CA ASN A 421 30.61 2.45 8.19
C ASN A 421 30.04 2.40 6.75
N MET A 422 30.83 1.93 5.77
CA MET A 422 30.48 1.98 4.34
C MET A 422 29.12 1.33 4.02
N GLY A 423 28.80 0.21 4.68
CA GLY A 423 27.49 -0.46 4.55
C GLY A 423 26.30 0.44 4.92
N MET A 424 26.42 1.25 5.98
CA MET A 424 25.37 2.21 6.37
C MET A 424 25.18 3.30 5.31
N PHE A 425 26.27 3.85 4.79
CA PHE A 425 26.22 4.87 3.73
C PHE A 425 25.60 4.34 2.43
N LEU A 426 25.91 3.11 2.06
CA LEU A 426 25.32 2.45 0.88
C LEU A 426 23.81 2.20 1.05
N VAL A 427 23.37 1.72 2.23
CA VAL A 427 21.93 1.56 2.49
C VAL A 427 21.22 2.91 2.55
N LEU A 428 21.81 3.94 3.17
CA LEU A 428 21.26 5.30 3.21
C LEU A 428 21.07 5.87 1.80
N LEU A 429 22.09 5.76 0.94
CA LEU A 429 22.01 6.21 -0.45
C LEU A 429 20.98 5.41 -1.25
N ALA A 430 20.86 4.10 -0.99
CA ALA A 430 19.81 3.27 -1.58
C ALA A 430 18.41 3.78 -1.23
N GLN A 431 18.18 4.28 -0.01
CA GLN A 431 16.88 4.81 0.41
C GLN A 431 16.44 6.06 -0.36
N MET A 432 17.39 6.91 -0.78
CA MET A 432 17.10 8.06 -1.64
C MET A 432 16.55 7.61 -3.01
N PHE A 433 17.21 6.63 -3.65
CA PHE A 433 16.71 6.02 -4.88
C PHE A 433 15.39 5.27 -4.67
N GLY A 434 15.18 4.65 -3.51
CA GLY A 434 13.92 4.00 -3.13
C GLY A 434 12.76 4.99 -2.99
N ALA A 435 12.97 6.15 -2.36
CA ALA A 435 11.96 7.20 -2.27
C ALA A 435 11.65 7.81 -3.64
N SER A 436 12.67 8.14 -4.44
CA SER A 436 12.48 8.62 -5.82
C SER A 436 11.73 7.62 -6.70
N MET A 437 12.04 6.33 -6.57
CA MET A 437 11.34 5.24 -7.24
C MET A 437 9.86 5.16 -6.84
N ASN A 438 9.54 5.25 -5.54
CA ASN A 438 8.15 5.24 -5.05
C ASN A 438 7.35 6.44 -5.58
N VAL A 439 7.96 7.62 -5.65
CA VAL A 439 7.35 8.84 -6.21
C VAL A 439 7.05 8.66 -7.69
N MET A 440 8.00 8.11 -8.47
CA MET A 440 7.76 7.81 -9.89
C MET A 440 6.67 6.75 -10.10
N THR A 441 6.56 5.70 -9.25
CA THR A 441 5.44 4.76 -9.34
C THR A 441 4.11 5.43 -9.03
N GLN A 442 4.05 6.29 -8.01
CA GLN A 442 2.82 6.99 -7.61
C GLN A 442 2.33 7.95 -8.71
N ILE A 443 3.25 8.65 -9.39
CA ILE A 443 2.92 9.51 -10.54
C ILE A 443 2.38 8.66 -11.71
N LEU A 444 3.01 7.53 -12.04
CA LEU A 444 2.55 6.62 -13.09
C LEU A 444 1.17 6.00 -12.78
N GLU A 445 0.89 5.71 -11.52
CA GLU A 445 -0.38 5.14 -11.06
C GLU A 445 -1.52 6.18 -11.13
N ILE A 446 -1.30 7.40 -10.60
CA ILE A 446 -2.30 8.48 -10.59
C ILE A 446 -2.60 9.00 -12.00
N HIS A 447 -1.56 9.30 -12.81
CA HIS A 447 -1.73 9.98 -14.09
C HIS A 447 -1.97 9.05 -15.29
N SER A 448 -1.39 7.83 -15.29
CA SER A 448 -1.53 6.90 -16.42
C SER A 448 -2.47 5.72 -16.15
N SER A 449 -2.90 5.53 -14.89
CA SER A 449 -3.72 4.41 -14.44
C SER A 449 -3.13 3.04 -14.84
N MET A 450 -1.80 2.94 -14.84
CA MET A 450 -1.10 1.68 -15.14
C MET A 450 -1.19 0.71 -13.97
N HIS A 451 -1.65 -0.52 -14.24
CA HIS A 451 -1.82 -1.55 -13.22
C HIS A 451 -0.49 -1.85 -12.48
N PRO A 452 -0.45 -1.99 -11.14
CA PRO A 452 0.79 -2.16 -10.39
C PRO A 452 1.69 -3.31 -10.84
N PHE A 453 1.12 -4.47 -11.23
CA PHE A 453 1.88 -5.57 -11.83
C PHE A 453 2.59 -5.21 -13.15
N GLN A 454 2.02 -4.35 -13.98
CA GLN A 454 2.65 -3.88 -15.21
C GLN A 454 3.85 -2.97 -14.90
N VAL A 455 3.68 -2.05 -13.93
CA VAL A 455 4.77 -1.18 -13.44
C VAL A 455 5.89 -2.02 -12.82
N LEU A 456 5.56 -3.05 -12.06
CA LEU A 456 6.51 -4.02 -11.50
C LEU A 456 7.26 -4.80 -12.59
N PHE A 457 6.54 -5.32 -13.58
CA PHE A 457 7.14 -6.04 -14.72
C PHE A 457 8.12 -5.15 -15.49
N ALA A 458 7.72 -3.91 -15.83
CA ALA A 458 8.58 -2.97 -16.54
C ALA A 458 9.86 -2.64 -15.73
N ARG A 459 9.69 -2.28 -14.46
CA ARG A 459 10.79 -1.98 -13.52
C ARG A 459 11.79 -3.13 -13.41
N MET A 460 11.30 -4.37 -13.20
CA MET A 460 12.16 -5.53 -12.97
C MET A 460 12.85 -5.99 -14.25
N SER A 461 12.20 -5.82 -15.41
CA SER A 461 12.80 -6.12 -16.72
C SER A 461 13.95 -5.18 -17.03
N ILE A 462 13.78 -3.86 -16.84
CA ILE A 462 14.86 -2.88 -16.98
C ILE A 462 15.98 -3.16 -15.97
N THR A 463 15.63 -3.47 -14.71
CA THR A 463 16.60 -3.84 -13.66
C THR A 463 17.43 -5.06 -14.05
N ALA A 464 16.81 -6.11 -14.60
CA ALA A 464 17.48 -7.31 -15.05
C ALA A 464 18.42 -7.04 -16.24
N VAL A 465 17.95 -6.31 -17.26
CA VAL A 465 18.78 -5.94 -18.41
C VAL A 465 19.99 -5.11 -17.97
N ALA A 466 19.78 -4.10 -17.13
CA ALA A 466 20.85 -3.28 -16.58
C ALA A 466 21.86 -4.11 -15.75
N SER A 467 21.38 -5.07 -14.95
CA SER A 467 22.25 -5.92 -14.14
C SER A 467 23.07 -6.90 -14.98
N TYR A 468 22.50 -7.54 -16.00
CA TYR A 468 23.25 -8.37 -16.95
C TYR A 468 24.29 -7.55 -17.74
N PHE A 469 23.89 -6.38 -18.26
CA PHE A 469 24.80 -5.49 -18.98
C PHE A 469 25.97 -5.03 -18.10
N TYR A 470 25.70 -4.60 -16.86
CA TYR A 470 26.74 -4.20 -15.93
C TYR A 470 27.64 -5.38 -15.53
N MET A 471 27.10 -6.59 -15.30
CA MET A 471 27.93 -7.77 -15.00
C MET A 471 28.85 -8.15 -16.17
N TRP A 472 28.39 -8.00 -17.41
CA TRP A 472 29.19 -8.20 -18.62
C TRP A 472 30.30 -7.14 -18.73
N TYR A 473 29.95 -5.85 -18.57
CA TYR A 473 30.91 -4.74 -18.61
C TYR A 473 31.98 -4.85 -17.50
N ALA A 474 31.57 -5.14 -16.26
CA ALA A 474 32.47 -5.28 -15.12
C ALA A 474 33.16 -6.65 -15.03
N LYS A 475 32.97 -7.53 -16.02
CA LYS A 475 33.55 -8.89 -16.12
C LYS A 475 33.44 -9.70 -14.82
N VAL A 476 32.25 -9.72 -14.22
CA VAL A 476 32.04 -10.32 -12.89
C VAL A 476 32.32 -11.83 -12.92
N PRO A 477 33.22 -12.36 -12.07
CA PRO A 477 33.53 -13.78 -12.03
C PRO A 477 32.30 -14.59 -11.57
N ALA A 478 32.01 -15.68 -12.30
CA ALA A 478 30.86 -16.54 -12.10
C ALA A 478 29.49 -15.80 -12.07
N PRO A 479 29.00 -15.27 -13.22
CA PRO A 479 27.76 -14.49 -13.29
C PRO A 479 26.49 -15.26 -12.85
N PHE A 480 26.53 -16.59 -12.86
CA PHE A 480 25.46 -17.47 -12.35
C PHE A 480 25.70 -17.99 -10.92
N GLY A 481 26.68 -17.42 -10.21
CA GLY A 481 27.10 -17.88 -8.89
C GLY A 481 27.72 -19.28 -8.85
N THR A 482 28.40 -19.56 -7.75
CA THR A 482 28.96 -20.89 -7.45
C THR A 482 27.87 -21.86 -6.99
N ARG A 483 28.04 -23.16 -7.27
CA ARG A 483 27.06 -24.22 -6.93
C ARG A 483 26.48 -24.14 -5.50
N PRO A 484 27.27 -23.93 -4.41
CA PRO A 484 26.72 -23.86 -3.06
C PRO A 484 25.87 -22.60 -2.78
N VAL A 485 26.12 -21.48 -3.46
CA VAL A 485 25.44 -20.19 -3.17
C VAL A 485 24.14 -20.04 -3.98
N ARG A 486 23.96 -20.78 -5.08
CA ARG A 486 22.75 -20.74 -5.94
C ARG A 486 21.44 -20.95 -5.18
N LYS A 487 21.41 -21.85 -4.18
CA LYS A 487 20.21 -22.08 -3.35
C LYS A 487 19.85 -20.84 -2.53
N LEU A 488 20.84 -20.13 -1.97
CA LEU A 488 20.63 -18.87 -1.25
C LEU A 488 20.22 -17.72 -2.19
N LEU A 489 20.77 -17.67 -3.40
CA LEU A 489 20.38 -16.68 -4.44
C LEU A 489 18.93 -16.86 -4.88
N LEU A 490 18.50 -18.11 -5.11
CA LEU A 490 17.10 -18.42 -5.43
C LEU A 490 16.18 -18.13 -4.25
N LEU A 491 16.55 -18.52 -3.02
CA LEU A 491 15.80 -18.22 -1.81
C LEU A 491 15.61 -16.70 -1.59
N ARG A 492 16.66 -15.91 -1.86
CA ARG A 492 16.59 -14.44 -1.86
C ARG A 492 15.60 -13.92 -2.90
N ALA A 493 15.60 -14.51 -4.10
CA ALA A 493 14.68 -14.13 -5.17
C ALA A 493 13.21 -14.46 -4.82
N THR A 494 12.94 -15.65 -4.26
CA THR A 494 11.60 -16.06 -3.81
C THR A 494 11.09 -15.18 -2.67
N PHE A 495 11.89 -14.96 -1.61
CA PHE A 495 11.50 -14.06 -0.53
C PHE A 495 11.35 -12.61 -1.00
N GLY A 496 12.22 -12.14 -1.90
CA GLY A 496 12.09 -10.83 -2.53
C GLY A 496 10.79 -10.69 -3.33
N PHE A 497 10.42 -11.70 -4.12
CA PHE A 497 9.15 -11.74 -4.84
C PHE A 497 7.96 -11.69 -3.88
N LEU A 498 7.92 -12.55 -2.86
CA LEU A 498 6.85 -12.54 -1.86
C LEU A 498 6.74 -11.18 -1.15
N GLY A 499 7.88 -10.56 -0.84
CA GLY A 499 7.91 -9.24 -0.21
C GLY A 499 7.34 -8.13 -1.09
N VAL A 500 7.69 -8.13 -2.37
CA VAL A 500 7.19 -7.14 -3.34
C VAL A 500 5.72 -7.41 -3.69
N TYR A 501 5.33 -8.67 -3.89
CA TYR A 501 3.95 -9.06 -4.16
C TYR A 501 3.03 -8.69 -2.98
N GLY A 502 3.43 -9.03 -1.75
CA GLY A 502 2.64 -8.71 -0.56
C GLY A 502 2.45 -7.20 -0.36
N LEU A 503 3.48 -6.39 -0.64
CA LEU A 503 3.37 -4.94 -0.68
C LEU A 503 2.36 -4.47 -1.74
N TYR A 504 2.52 -4.86 -3.01
CA TYR A 504 1.64 -4.41 -4.10
C TYR A 504 0.20 -4.90 -3.96
N TYR A 505 -0.03 -6.08 -3.40
CA TYR A 505 -1.37 -6.56 -3.07
C TYR A 505 -1.96 -5.74 -1.91
N SER A 506 -1.18 -5.48 -0.86
CA SER A 506 -1.68 -4.70 0.29
C SER A 506 -2.11 -3.29 -0.08
N VAL A 507 -1.39 -2.59 -0.96
CA VAL A 507 -1.71 -1.22 -1.40
C VAL A 507 -3.00 -1.13 -2.24
N GLN A 508 -3.50 -2.23 -2.80
CA GLN A 508 -4.78 -2.23 -3.54
C GLN A 508 -6.01 -2.21 -2.60
N TYR A 509 -5.85 -2.57 -1.33
CA TYR A 509 -6.95 -2.80 -0.39
C TYR A 509 -6.75 -2.15 0.99
N LEU A 510 -5.52 -1.73 1.33
CA LEU A 510 -5.17 -0.99 2.54
C LEU A 510 -4.75 0.45 2.17
N PRO A 511 -5.07 1.45 2.99
CA PRO A 511 -4.51 2.79 2.85
C PRO A 511 -2.97 2.79 2.80
N LEU A 512 -2.39 3.66 1.97
CA LEU A 512 -0.94 3.78 1.80
C LEU A 512 -0.18 3.98 3.13
N SER A 513 -0.78 4.68 4.10
CA SER A 513 -0.26 4.86 5.46
C SER A 513 -0.11 3.54 6.21
N GLU A 514 -1.14 2.69 6.20
CA GLU A 514 -1.16 1.37 6.86
C GLU A 514 -0.17 0.41 6.22
N ALA A 515 -0.24 0.26 4.89
CA ALA A 515 0.69 -0.58 4.13
C ALA A 515 2.16 -0.17 4.35
N THR A 516 2.42 1.14 4.45
CA THR A 516 3.77 1.68 4.73
C THR A 516 4.24 1.32 6.14
N VAL A 517 3.41 1.51 7.17
CA VAL A 517 3.76 1.15 8.57
C VAL A 517 4.04 -0.35 8.69
N ILE A 518 3.19 -1.20 8.10
CA ILE A 518 3.37 -2.65 8.07
C ILE A 518 4.72 -2.99 7.41
N THR A 519 5.02 -2.42 6.24
CA THR A 519 6.27 -2.68 5.50
C THR A 519 7.53 -2.29 6.28
N PHE A 520 7.49 -1.18 7.03
CA PHE A 520 8.60 -0.73 7.89
C PHE A 520 8.83 -1.59 9.15
N LEU A 521 8.06 -2.67 9.36
CA LEU A 521 8.38 -3.72 10.34
C LEU A 521 9.52 -4.64 9.87
N ALA A 522 9.72 -4.79 8.55
CA ALA A 522 10.69 -5.73 7.97
C ALA A 522 12.16 -5.53 8.43
N PRO A 523 12.70 -4.30 8.60
CA PRO A 523 14.06 -4.09 9.12
C PRO A 523 14.28 -4.63 10.54
N ILE A 524 13.30 -4.51 11.44
CA ILE A 524 13.36 -5.08 12.80
C ILE A 524 13.36 -6.61 12.73
N LEU A 525 12.46 -7.21 11.95
CA LEU A 525 12.39 -8.66 11.80
C LEU A 525 13.66 -9.23 11.16
N THR A 526 14.26 -8.52 10.21
CA THR A 526 15.58 -8.86 9.64
C THR A 526 16.65 -8.90 10.73
N CYS A 527 16.72 -7.89 11.60
CA CYS A 527 17.74 -7.86 12.65
C CYS A 527 17.58 -9.00 13.67
N TYR A 528 16.34 -9.39 14.01
CA TYR A 528 16.08 -10.58 14.82
C TYR A 528 16.41 -11.88 14.08
N ALA A 529 15.99 -12.02 12.81
CA ALA A 529 16.25 -13.22 12.00
C ALA A 529 17.76 -13.45 11.80
N CYS A 530 18.52 -12.42 11.46
CA CYS A 530 19.99 -12.49 11.37
C CYS A 530 20.63 -12.86 12.72
N SER A 531 20.17 -12.26 13.83
CA SER A 531 20.69 -12.57 15.17
C SER A 531 20.36 -14.00 15.65
N LEU A 532 19.50 -14.74 14.95
CA LEU A 532 19.17 -16.15 15.22
C LEU A 532 19.82 -17.12 14.20
N LEU A 533 19.94 -16.70 12.93
CA LEU A 533 20.38 -17.56 11.82
C LEU A 533 21.86 -17.40 11.43
N ILE A 534 22.53 -16.33 11.88
CA ILE A 534 23.94 -16.04 11.56
C ILE A 534 24.76 -16.11 12.85
N PRO A 535 25.61 -17.14 13.04
CA PRO A 535 26.47 -17.25 14.22
C PRO A 535 27.38 -16.02 14.38
N GLY A 536 27.45 -15.50 15.61
CA GLY A 536 28.28 -14.34 15.96
C GLY A 536 27.69 -12.97 15.59
N GLU A 537 26.54 -12.93 14.90
CA GLU A 537 25.79 -11.69 14.68
C GLU A 537 24.83 -11.42 15.85
N THR A 538 24.86 -10.20 16.40
CA THR A 538 24.03 -9.86 17.57
C THR A 538 23.28 -8.56 17.41
N PHE A 539 21.98 -8.58 17.70
CA PHE A 539 21.15 -7.38 17.77
C PHE A 539 21.12 -6.83 19.20
N SER A 540 22.01 -5.87 19.50
CA SER A 540 22.16 -5.29 20.85
C SER A 540 20.91 -4.54 21.34
N ARG A 541 20.66 -4.52 22.66
CA ARG A 541 19.53 -3.80 23.27
C ARG A 541 19.48 -2.31 22.89
N ARG A 542 20.64 -1.66 22.73
CA ARG A 542 20.74 -0.26 22.26
C ARG A 542 20.24 -0.10 20.82
N GLN A 543 20.50 -1.10 19.97
CA GLN A 543 20.06 -1.12 18.57
C GLN A 543 18.57 -1.51 18.44
N GLN A 544 18.08 -2.41 19.30
CA GLN A 544 16.66 -2.76 19.42
C GLN A 544 15.82 -1.53 19.78
N LEU A 545 16.23 -0.78 20.82
CA LEU A 545 15.55 0.45 21.23
C LEU A 545 15.56 1.49 20.10
N ALA A 546 16.70 1.70 19.44
CA ALA A 546 16.79 2.64 18.32
C ALA A 546 15.90 2.23 17.13
N ALA A 547 15.79 0.94 16.82
CA ALA A 547 14.90 0.45 15.76
C ALA A 547 13.41 0.65 16.10
N LEU A 548 13.02 0.40 17.36
CA LEU A 548 11.65 0.64 17.83
C LEU A 548 11.28 2.13 17.82
N VAL A 549 12.21 3.02 18.20
CA VAL A 549 11.99 4.48 18.16
C VAL A 549 11.95 4.99 16.71
N SER A 550 12.78 4.46 15.80
CA SER A 550 12.65 4.73 14.36
C SER A 550 11.31 4.27 13.79
N LEU A 551 10.80 3.10 14.18
CA LEU A 551 9.48 2.62 13.79
C LEU A 551 8.36 3.54 14.34
N ALA A 552 8.45 3.99 15.58
CA ALA A 552 7.52 4.98 16.13
C ALA A 552 7.57 6.30 15.36
N GLY A 553 8.75 6.75 14.93
CA GLY A 553 8.91 7.89 14.03
C GLY A 553 8.22 7.69 12.67
N VAL A 554 8.30 6.49 12.08
CA VAL A 554 7.55 6.12 10.87
C VAL A 554 6.05 6.17 11.10
N VAL A 555 5.54 5.63 12.21
CA VAL A 555 4.11 5.66 12.57
C VAL A 555 3.61 7.11 12.71
N LEU A 556 4.38 7.99 13.35
CA LEU A 556 4.04 9.41 13.49
C LEU A 556 4.01 10.15 12.13
N ILE A 557 4.85 9.75 11.18
CA ILE A 557 4.83 10.30 9.82
C ILE A 557 3.63 9.76 9.02
N ALA A 558 3.39 8.45 9.07
CA ALA A 558 2.33 7.78 8.33
C ALA A 558 0.92 8.06 8.87
N ARG A 559 0.79 8.50 10.14
CA ARG A 559 -0.47 8.93 10.78
C ARG A 559 -1.65 7.92 10.70
N PRO A 560 -1.45 6.61 10.92
CA PRO A 560 -2.54 5.63 10.80
C PRO A 560 -3.72 5.82 11.78
N PHE A 561 -3.57 6.65 12.83
CA PHE A 561 -4.60 6.80 13.90
C PHE A 561 -5.15 8.22 14.09
N SER A 562 -4.95 9.15 13.15
CA SER A 562 -5.39 10.54 13.32
C SER A 562 -6.91 10.79 13.09
N LYS A 563 -7.77 9.99 13.75
CA LYS A 563 -9.16 10.30 14.17
C LYS A 563 -9.82 9.05 14.80
N ARG A 564 -9.76 8.89 16.14
CA ARG A 564 -10.64 7.95 16.88
C ARG A 564 -10.96 8.44 18.30
N ASP A 565 -11.45 9.67 18.41
CA ASP A 565 -12.09 10.16 19.64
C ASP A 565 -13.60 9.95 19.52
N GLY A 566 -14.08 8.81 20.01
CA GLY A 566 -15.48 8.38 19.87
C GLY A 566 -15.79 6.97 20.37
N ALA A 567 -14.88 6.32 21.09
CA ALA A 567 -15.13 5.02 21.71
C ALA A 567 -15.97 5.17 22.99
N GLY A 568 -17.27 5.42 22.82
CA GLY A 568 -18.23 5.38 23.91
C GLY A 568 -18.31 3.96 24.50
N THR A 569 -18.00 3.84 25.78
CA THR A 569 -18.15 2.59 26.55
C THR A 569 -19.60 2.13 26.58
N GLY A 570 -19.89 1.00 25.95
CA GLY A 570 -21.19 0.32 25.97
C GLY A 570 -21.04 -1.16 26.29
N THR A 571 -21.05 -1.51 27.57
CA THR A 571 -21.17 -2.89 28.05
C THR A 571 -22.53 -3.49 27.71
N GLY A 572 -22.58 -4.74 27.25
CA GLY A 572 -23.81 -5.48 27.03
C GLY A 572 -23.56 -6.86 26.41
N ASP A 573 -23.45 -7.88 27.25
CA ASP A 573 -23.28 -9.26 26.81
C ASP A 573 -24.52 -9.80 26.08
N ASN A 574 -24.32 -10.62 25.04
CA ASN A 574 -24.93 -11.96 24.98
C ASN A 574 -24.35 -12.79 23.84
N ALA A 575 -23.92 -14.01 24.16
CA ALA A 575 -23.52 -15.02 23.17
C ALA A 575 -24.75 -15.80 22.68
N GLY A 576 -24.87 -15.97 21.36
CA GLY A 576 -25.95 -16.73 20.74
C GLY A 576 -25.54 -17.23 19.36
N THR A 577 -24.94 -18.41 19.29
CA THR A 577 -24.58 -19.09 18.03
C THR A 577 -25.79 -19.63 17.30
N THR A 578 -26.00 -19.16 16.06
CA THR A 578 -26.48 -19.97 14.93
C THR A 578 -25.77 -19.47 13.67
N ALA A 579 -25.23 -20.39 12.88
CA ALA A 579 -24.59 -20.10 11.60
C ALA A 579 -25.60 -20.13 10.45
N GLU A 580 -25.13 -19.76 9.26
CA GLU A 580 -25.79 -19.90 7.93
C GLU A 580 -26.83 -18.82 7.57
N ASP A 581 -26.34 -17.65 7.15
CA ASP A 581 -26.80 -16.98 5.91
C ASP A 581 -25.65 -16.09 5.39
N GLU A 582 -25.13 -16.30 4.17
CA GLU A 582 -23.98 -15.55 3.65
C GLU A 582 -24.41 -14.15 3.17
N SER A 583 -24.20 -13.13 4.02
CA SER A 583 -24.38 -11.72 3.66
C SER A 583 -23.11 -11.13 3.01
N PRO A 584 -23.23 -10.13 2.10
CA PRO A 584 -22.07 -9.42 1.53
C PRO A 584 -21.20 -8.66 2.56
N GLU A 585 -21.63 -8.56 3.83
CA GLU A 585 -20.85 -7.96 4.94
C GLU A 585 -19.50 -8.66 5.13
N ASP A 586 -19.45 -9.99 4.98
CA ASP A 586 -18.23 -10.76 5.18
C ASP A 586 -17.18 -10.51 4.08
N ALA A 587 -17.59 -10.20 2.85
CA ALA A 587 -16.67 -10.12 1.71
C ALA A 587 -15.69 -8.94 1.79
N ASP A 588 -16.15 -7.75 2.19
CA ASP A 588 -15.28 -6.57 2.31
C ASP A 588 -14.33 -6.68 3.52
N ALA A 589 -14.85 -7.11 4.66
CA ALA A 589 -14.06 -7.44 5.84
C ALA A 589 -13.02 -8.53 5.52
N PHE A 590 -13.41 -9.56 4.77
CA PHE A 590 -12.52 -10.62 4.29
C PHE A 590 -11.44 -10.08 3.37
N HIS A 591 -11.75 -9.20 2.41
CA HIS A 591 -10.74 -8.58 1.56
C HIS A 591 -9.74 -7.72 2.33
N HIS A 592 -10.19 -6.93 3.31
CA HIS A 592 -9.29 -6.12 4.15
C HIS A 592 -8.41 -6.98 5.08
N VAL A 593 -8.99 -8.02 5.70
CA VAL A 593 -8.25 -8.98 6.54
C VAL A 593 -7.27 -9.80 5.69
N LEU A 594 -7.67 -10.25 4.51
CA LEU A 594 -6.82 -10.95 3.54
C LEU A 594 -5.67 -10.05 3.09
N ALA A 595 -5.93 -8.79 2.75
CA ALA A 595 -4.89 -7.82 2.41
C ALA A 595 -3.92 -7.56 3.56
N THR A 596 -4.41 -7.51 4.80
CA THR A 596 -3.58 -7.40 6.01
C THR A 596 -2.70 -8.65 6.20
N ILE A 597 -3.25 -9.85 6.04
CA ILE A 597 -2.50 -11.12 6.10
C ILE A 597 -1.43 -11.16 4.99
N VAL A 598 -1.78 -10.80 3.76
CA VAL A 598 -0.86 -10.75 2.63
C VAL A 598 0.21 -9.67 2.80
N ALA A 599 -0.11 -8.54 3.45
CA ALA A 599 0.88 -7.53 3.84
C ALA A 599 1.91 -8.10 4.84
N PHE A 600 1.46 -8.85 5.86
CA PHE A 600 2.37 -9.54 6.78
C PHE A 600 3.20 -10.64 6.11
N VAL A 601 2.65 -11.39 5.15
CA VAL A 601 3.42 -12.32 4.31
C VAL A 601 4.46 -11.55 3.49
N GLY A 602 4.13 -10.36 2.98
CA GLY A 602 5.06 -9.44 2.34
C GLY A 602 6.19 -8.99 3.28
N VAL A 603 5.87 -8.61 4.50
CA VAL A 603 6.86 -8.23 5.52
C VAL A 603 7.82 -9.38 5.84
N LEU A 604 7.31 -10.61 5.97
CA LEU A 604 8.14 -11.80 6.16
C LEU A 604 9.00 -12.11 4.93
N GLY A 605 8.47 -11.91 3.72
CA GLY A 605 9.23 -11.99 2.47
C GLY A 605 10.36 -10.95 2.42
N ALA A 606 10.08 -9.69 2.69
CA ALA A 606 11.09 -8.62 2.72
C ALA A 606 12.18 -8.90 3.78
N ALA A 607 11.78 -9.34 4.99
CA ALA A 607 12.71 -9.71 6.05
C ALA A 607 13.57 -10.92 5.67
N GLY A 608 12.99 -11.94 5.04
CA GLY A 608 13.71 -13.09 4.49
C GLY A 608 14.68 -12.71 3.37
N ALA A 609 14.31 -11.75 2.51
CA ALA A 609 15.16 -11.24 1.44
C ALA A 609 16.39 -10.50 1.99
N TYR A 610 16.22 -9.62 2.99
CA TYR A 610 17.34 -8.93 3.63
C TYR A 610 18.22 -9.88 4.44
N THR A 611 17.62 -10.86 5.12
CA THR A 611 18.34 -11.91 5.86
C THR A 611 19.19 -12.76 4.93
N THR A 612 18.64 -13.21 3.80
CA THR A 612 19.40 -13.99 2.81
C THR A 612 20.51 -13.19 2.13
N ILE A 613 20.34 -11.89 1.88
CA ILE A 613 21.44 -11.00 1.43
C ILE A 613 22.59 -10.99 2.46
N ARG A 614 22.28 -10.81 3.76
CA ARG A 614 23.27 -10.82 4.84
C ARG A 614 23.95 -12.18 4.98
N MET A 615 23.20 -13.29 4.85
CA MET A 615 23.77 -14.64 4.82
C MET A 615 24.70 -14.83 3.62
N ILE A 616 24.35 -14.37 2.41
CA ILE A 616 25.22 -14.46 1.22
C ILE A 616 26.53 -13.71 1.51
N GLY A 617 26.46 -12.48 2.03
CA GLY A 617 27.63 -11.71 2.43
C GLY A 617 28.64 -11.57 1.29
N ARG A 618 29.90 -11.97 1.53
CA ARG A 618 30.97 -11.95 0.52
C ARG A 618 31.02 -13.20 -0.39
N ARG A 619 30.10 -14.16 -0.25
CA ARG A 619 30.13 -15.46 -0.97
C ARG A 619 29.71 -15.38 -2.44
N ALA A 620 29.07 -14.28 -2.85
CA ALA A 620 28.77 -13.97 -4.25
C ALA A 620 28.81 -12.45 -4.47
N HIS A 621 29.06 -12.01 -5.69
CA HIS A 621 29.00 -10.59 -6.03
C HIS A 621 27.55 -10.06 -5.89
N PRO A 622 27.30 -8.88 -5.29
CA PRO A 622 25.96 -8.36 -5.06
C PRO A 622 25.05 -8.33 -6.30
N LEU A 623 25.60 -8.00 -7.48
CA LEU A 623 24.87 -8.02 -8.75
C LEU A 623 24.28 -9.38 -9.12
N VAL A 624 24.93 -10.49 -8.75
CA VAL A 624 24.38 -11.83 -9.01
C VAL A 624 23.09 -12.01 -8.20
N SER A 625 23.08 -11.57 -6.94
CA SER A 625 21.87 -11.58 -6.10
C SER A 625 20.76 -10.66 -6.63
N VAL A 626 21.12 -9.47 -7.14
CA VAL A 626 20.18 -8.55 -7.81
C VAL A 626 19.57 -9.19 -9.05
N THR A 627 20.40 -9.76 -9.93
CA THR A 627 19.98 -10.36 -11.19
C THR A 627 19.02 -11.54 -10.98
N TYR A 628 19.33 -12.44 -10.04
CA TYR A 628 18.43 -13.56 -9.70
C TYR A 628 17.05 -13.05 -9.25
N PHE A 629 17.00 -12.03 -8.39
CA PHE A 629 15.75 -11.43 -7.92
C PHE A 629 14.97 -10.74 -9.04
N SER A 630 15.61 -9.90 -9.85
CA SER A 630 14.94 -9.19 -10.94
C SER A 630 14.46 -10.16 -12.03
N SER A 631 15.27 -11.14 -12.45
CA SER A 631 14.86 -12.13 -13.46
C SER A 631 13.70 -13.00 -12.98
N VAL A 632 13.72 -13.52 -11.74
CA VAL A 632 12.61 -14.31 -11.20
C VAL A 632 11.34 -13.46 -11.08
N THR A 633 11.45 -12.23 -10.58
CA THR A 633 10.30 -11.32 -10.45
C THR A 633 9.72 -10.93 -11.82
N THR A 634 10.56 -10.67 -12.82
CA THR A 634 10.13 -10.44 -14.22
C THR A 634 9.37 -11.64 -14.78
N VAL A 635 9.90 -12.86 -14.64
CA VAL A 635 9.24 -14.07 -15.15
C VAL A 635 7.89 -14.30 -14.48
N ILE A 636 7.80 -14.20 -13.15
CA ILE A 636 6.53 -14.40 -12.44
C ILE A 636 5.52 -13.29 -12.78
N SER A 637 5.96 -12.03 -12.89
CA SER A 637 5.08 -10.91 -13.27
C SER A 637 4.57 -11.06 -14.70
N LEU A 638 5.40 -11.53 -15.63
CA LEU A 638 5.01 -11.81 -17.01
C LEU A 638 3.98 -12.95 -17.06
N VAL A 639 4.21 -14.06 -16.35
CA VAL A 639 3.25 -15.16 -16.27
C VAL A 639 1.93 -14.68 -15.67
N ALA A 640 1.96 -13.90 -14.59
CA ALA A 640 0.75 -13.33 -13.99
C ALA A 640 -0.03 -12.44 -14.98
N MET A 641 0.65 -11.59 -15.75
CA MET A 641 0.01 -10.75 -16.79
C MET A 641 -0.55 -11.57 -17.96
N LEU A 642 0.04 -12.73 -18.28
CA LEU A 642 -0.47 -13.62 -19.33
C LEU A 642 -1.64 -14.51 -18.86
N THR A 643 -1.73 -14.81 -17.56
CA THR A 643 -2.78 -15.68 -16.99
C THR A 643 -3.93 -14.95 -16.33
N ALA A 644 -3.79 -13.65 -16.04
CA ALA A 644 -4.82 -12.79 -15.45
C ALA A 644 -5.55 -11.97 -16.54
N PRO A 645 -6.71 -12.43 -17.07
CA PRO A 645 -7.44 -11.72 -18.13
C PRO A 645 -7.96 -10.32 -17.74
N TRP A 646 -7.90 -9.94 -16.46
CA TRP A 646 -8.29 -8.63 -15.94
C TRP A 646 -7.15 -7.60 -15.89
N VAL A 647 -5.92 -7.94 -16.31
CA VAL A 647 -4.79 -7.00 -16.35
C VAL A 647 -4.58 -6.46 -17.77
N PRO A 648 -5.14 -5.29 -18.14
CA PRO A 648 -4.98 -4.74 -19.48
C PRO A 648 -3.54 -4.32 -19.75
N PHE A 649 -2.90 -4.92 -20.76
CA PHE A 649 -1.56 -4.53 -21.20
C PHE A 649 -1.61 -3.22 -22.01
N ARG A 650 -1.29 -2.09 -21.38
CA ARG A 650 -1.27 -0.77 -22.03
C ARG A 650 0.15 -0.31 -22.34
N LEU A 651 0.54 -0.24 -23.61
CA LEU A 651 1.84 0.35 -23.96
C LEU A 651 1.89 1.85 -23.62
N PRO A 652 3.03 2.39 -23.14
CA PRO A 652 3.15 3.81 -22.82
C PRO A 652 3.03 4.65 -24.09
N SER A 653 2.12 5.63 -24.08
CA SER A 653 1.78 6.43 -25.25
C SER A 653 2.49 7.78 -25.28
N THR A 654 2.95 8.27 -24.12
CA THR A 654 3.50 9.62 -23.94
C THR A 654 4.99 9.57 -23.63
N ALA A 655 5.78 10.52 -24.15
CA ALA A 655 7.21 10.62 -23.86
C ALA A 655 7.52 10.71 -22.35
N MET A 656 6.66 11.40 -21.58
CA MET A 656 6.75 11.46 -20.11
C MET A 656 6.66 10.08 -19.45
N GLU A 657 5.75 9.21 -19.91
CA GLU A 657 5.58 7.85 -19.36
C GLU A 657 6.82 6.99 -19.65
N TRP A 658 7.38 7.09 -20.85
CA TRP A 658 8.65 6.44 -21.21
C TRP A 658 9.82 6.95 -20.35
N THR A 659 9.91 8.26 -20.11
CA THR A 659 10.94 8.84 -19.22
C THR A 659 10.77 8.36 -17.78
N LEU A 660 9.54 8.36 -17.25
CA LEU A 660 9.23 7.88 -15.89
C LEU A 660 9.50 6.38 -15.73
N LEU A 661 9.11 5.53 -16.69
CA LEU A 661 9.38 4.09 -16.65
C LEU A 661 10.89 3.78 -16.77
N THR A 662 11.62 4.53 -17.60
CA THR A 662 13.08 4.39 -17.70
C THR A 662 13.76 4.82 -16.41
N GLY A 663 13.37 5.99 -15.86
CA GLY A 663 13.86 6.50 -14.57
C GLY A 663 13.55 5.54 -13.42
N LEU A 664 12.36 4.94 -13.41
CA LEU A 664 11.93 3.93 -12.45
C LEU A 664 12.80 2.66 -12.52
N GLY A 665 13.11 2.18 -13.72
CA GLY A 665 13.99 1.03 -13.92
C GLY A 665 15.43 1.31 -13.47
N VAL A 666 15.98 2.49 -13.81
CA VAL A 666 17.33 2.90 -13.40
C VAL A 666 17.43 3.10 -11.89
N CYS A 667 16.49 3.83 -11.28
CA CYS A 667 16.47 4.02 -9.82
C CYS A 667 16.21 2.70 -9.09
N GLY A 668 15.38 1.81 -9.66
CA GLY A 668 15.15 0.45 -9.16
C GLY A 668 16.43 -0.40 -9.16
N PHE A 669 17.23 -0.34 -10.23
CA PHE A 669 18.55 -0.99 -10.29
C PHE A 669 19.53 -0.41 -9.26
N LEU A 670 19.66 0.91 -9.19
CA LEU A 670 20.56 1.59 -8.24
C LEU A 670 20.17 1.29 -6.78
N LEU A 671 18.88 1.38 -6.43
CA LEU A 671 18.33 0.93 -5.15
C LEU A 671 18.76 -0.51 -4.83
N GLN A 672 18.48 -1.46 -5.73
CA GLN A 672 18.74 -2.87 -5.47
C GLN A 672 20.22 -3.18 -5.35
N PHE A 673 21.07 -2.59 -6.19
CA PHE A 673 22.52 -2.77 -6.14
C PHE A 673 23.12 -2.19 -4.85
N LEU A 674 22.78 -0.95 -4.50
CA LEU A 674 23.30 -0.27 -3.31
C LEU A 674 22.79 -0.92 -2.02
N LEU A 675 21.51 -1.27 -1.95
CA LEU A 675 20.91 -1.97 -0.80
C LEU A 675 21.55 -3.34 -0.60
N THR A 676 21.68 -4.14 -1.68
CA THR A 676 22.29 -5.48 -1.60
C THR A 676 23.74 -5.38 -1.16
N THR A 677 24.52 -4.48 -1.76
CA THR A 677 25.94 -4.27 -1.44
C THR A 677 26.12 -3.73 -0.01
N GLY A 678 25.25 -2.83 0.44
CA GLY A 678 25.30 -2.25 1.78
C GLY A 678 24.93 -3.24 2.89
N LEU A 679 23.92 -4.08 2.67
CA LEU A 679 23.52 -5.13 3.61
C LEU A 679 24.49 -6.34 3.62
N SER A 680 25.09 -6.69 2.48
CA SER A 680 26.11 -7.75 2.42
C SER A 680 27.52 -7.26 2.81
N TYR A 681 27.67 -5.98 3.16
CA TYR A 681 28.97 -5.37 3.46
C TYR A 681 29.57 -5.91 4.76
N VAL A 682 30.81 -6.38 4.69
CA VAL A 682 31.61 -6.77 5.84
C VAL A 682 32.90 -5.96 5.84
N PRO A 683 33.19 -5.14 6.89
CA PRO A 683 34.40 -4.34 6.97
C PRO A 683 35.69 -5.18 6.85
N PRO A 684 36.79 -4.62 6.31
CA PRO A 684 38.08 -5.29 6.28
C PRO A 684 38.58 -5.68 7.67
N ALA A 685 39.37 -6.75 7.76
CA ALA A 685 39.96 -7.22 9.03
C ALA A 685 40.78 -6.12 9.74
N SER A 686 41.55 -5.34 8.98
CA SER A 686 42.36 -4.20 9.46
C SER A 686 41.58 -3.05 10.12
N VAL A 687 40.24 -3.04 10.01
CA VAL A 687 39.35 -2.01 10.59
C VAL A 687 38.33 -2.64 11.58
N ARG A 688 38.30 -3.98 11.68
CA ARG A 688 37.45 -4.71 12.61
C ARG A 688 38.13 -4.80 13.97
N VAL A 689 37.41 -4.46 15.03
CA VAL A 689 37.88 -4.65 16.41
C VAL A 689 37.92 -6.15 16.72
N PRO A 690 39.07 -6.72 17.13
CA PRO A 690 39.17 -8.13 17.50
C PRO A 690 38.22 -8.48 18.66
N GLY A 691 37.54 -9.61 18.58
CA GLY A 691 36.55 -10.06 19.58
C GLY A 691 35.23 -9.28 19.63
N ALA A 692 35.05 -8.22 18.82
CA ALA A 692 33.77 -7.50 18.78
C ALA A 692 32.71 -8.29 18.00
N LYS A 693 31.53 -8.46 18.61
CA LYS A 693 30.37 -9.13 18.01
C LYS A 693 29.92 -8.42 16.73
N ALA A 694 29.47 -9.18 15.72
CA ALA A 694 29.10 -8.61 14.44
C ALA A 694 27.74 -7.93 14.54
N SER A 695 27.73 -6.59 14.66
CA SER A 695 26.48 -5.80 14.74
C SER A 695 26.32 -4.79 13.60
N GLN A 696 27.31 -4.69 12.70
CA GLN A 696 27.34 -3.72 11.59
C GLN A 696 26.21 -3.95 10.58
N GLY A 697 25.81 -5.20 10.32
CA GLY A 697 24.69 -5.52 9.43
C GLY A 697 23.36 -4.98 9.97
N SER A 698 23.16 -5.04 11.28
CA SER A 698 21.97 -4.48 11.96
C SER A 698 21.98 -2.95 11.95
N LYS A 699 23.16 -2.33 12.09
CA LYS A 699 23.32 -0.88 11.90
C LYS A 699 22.97 -0.42 10.48
N ALA A 700 23.45 -1.14 9.45
CA ALA A 700 23.12 -0.87 8.06
C ALA A 700 21.61 -1.07 7.79
N THR A 701 21.00 -2.13 8.34
CA THR A 701 19.56 -2.40 8.22
C THR A 701 18.71 -1.28 8.83
N ASN A 702 19.13 -0.69 9.96
CA ASN A 702 18.44 0.46 10.55
C ASN A 702 18.46 1.73 9.67
N MET A 703 19.34 1.84 8.67
CA MET A 703 19.33 2.98 7.73
C MET A 703 18.14 2.92 6.76
N VAL A 704 17.43 1.78 6.65
CA VAL A 704 16.22 1.67 5.81
C VAL A 704 15.12 2.66 6.24
N TYR A 705 15.00 2.94 7.54
CA TYR A 705 14.04 3.92 8.06
C TYR A 705 14.22 5.35 7.50
N MET A 706 15.41 5.68 7.00
CA MET A 706 15.69 6.98 6.37
C MET A 706 14.93 7.18 5.05
N GLN A 707 14.40 6.12 4.44
CA GLN A 707 13.52 6.23 3.26
C GLN A 707 12.31 7.11 3.53
N MET A 708 11.77 7.10 4.74
CA MET A 708 10.63 7.95 5.10
C MET A 708 10.98 9.45 5.13
N LEU A 709 12.21 9.81 5.49
CA LEU A 709 12.68 11.20 5.42
C LEU A 709 12.83 11.68 3.98
N PHE A 710 13.38 10.82 3.11
CA PHE A 710 13.46 11.13 1.67
C PHE A 710 12.06 11.16 1.02
N ALA A 711 11.13 10.31 1.45
CA ALA A 711 9.74 10.35 1.00
C ALA A 711 9.09 11.70 1.33
N LEU A 712 9.19 12.18 2.58
CA LEU A 712 8.70 13.52 2.97
C LEU A 712 9.40 14.68 2.25
N PHE A 713 10.69 14.54 1.93
CA PHE A 713 11.39 15.53 1.11
C PHE A 713 10.80 15.61 -0.30
N TYR A 714 10.58 14.46 -0.96
CA TYR A 714 9.96 14.44 -2.28
C TYR A 714 8.48 14.83 -2.23
N ASP A 715 7.74 14.45 -1.19
CA ASP A 715 6.35 14.87 -0.95
C ASP A 715 6.24 16.41 -1.01
N LYS A 716 7.11 17.09 -0.25
CA LYS A 716 7.21 18.56 -0.26
C LYS A 716 7.71 19.12 -1.60
N VAL A 717 8.68 18.50 -2.25
CA VAL A 717 9.30 19.03 -3.49
C VAL A 717 8.41 18.87 -4.73
N VAL A 718 7.65 17.78 -4.81
CA VAL A 718 6.84 17.43 -5.98
C VAL A 718 5.39 17.90 -5.82
N TRP A 719 4.80 17.81 -4.62
CA TRP A 719 3.40 18.19 -4.36
C TRP A 719 3.25 19.49 -3.55
N GLY A 720 4.34 20.11 -3.09
CA GLY A 720 4.28 21.39 -2.35
C GLY A 720 3.71 21.29 -0.93
N SER A 721 3.55 20.07 -0.40
CA SER A 721 2.85 19.81 0.86
C SER A 721 3.47 20.53 2.07
N THR A 722 2.62 20.93 3.02
CA THR A 722 3.08 21.53 4.28
C THR A 722 3.37 20.44 5.32
N LEU A 723 4.60 20.40 5.82
CA LEU A 723 5.02 19.43 6.83
C LEU A 723 4.30 19.67 8.16
N SER A 724 3.48 18.70 8.57
CA SER A 724 2.79 18.78 9.87
C SER A 724 3.76 18.71 11.05
N PRO A 725 3.43 19.32 12.21
CA PRO A 725 4.26 19.22 13.42
C PRO A 725 4.52 17.78 13.88
N VAL A 726 3.55 16.87 13.66
CA VAL A 726 3.67 15.44 14.01
C VAL A 726 4.64 14.72 13.06
N SER A 727 4.56 15.00 11.76
CA SER A 727 5.47 14.47 10.75
C SER A 727 6.90 15.00 10.96
N LEU A 728 7.04 16.26 11.40
CA LEU A 728 8.31 16.85 11.82
C LEU A 728 8.89 16.15 13.05
N ALA A 729 8.08 15.89 14.08
CA ALA A 729 8.51 15.15 15.27
C ALA A 729 8.96 13.71 14.93
N GLY A 730 8.18 13.00 14.11
CA GLY A 730 8.56 11.67 13.60
C GLY A 730 9.87 11.72 12.79
N SER A 731 10.07 12.77 12.00
CA SER A 731 11.30 12.97 11.22
C SER A 731 12.54 13.17 12.10
N VAL A 732 12.41 13.97 13.17
CA VAL A 732 13.47 14.20 14.16
C VAL A 732 13.82 12.91 14.89
N LEU A 733 12.84 12.07 15.24
CA LEU A 733 13.07 10.77 15.88
C LEU A 733 13.87 9.82 14.98
N ILE A 734 13.48 9.64 13.72
CA ILE A 734 14.21 8.77 12.77
C ILE A 734 15.64 9.27 12.60
N LEU A 735 15.84 10.58 12.41
CA LEU A 735 17.16 11.17 12.20
C LEU A 735 18.06 11.02 13.45
N ALA A 736 17.52 11.28 14.64
CA ALA A 736 18.24 11.12 15.90
C ALA A 736 18.64 9.65 16.14
N CYS A 737 17.75 8.70 15.87
CA CYS A 737 18.05 7.27 15.98
C CYS A 737 19.08 6.80 14.94
N ALA A 738 19.03 7.31 13.71
CA ALA A 738 20.03 6.99 12.69
C ALA A 738 21.44 7.50 13.08
N ILE A 739 21.54 8.75 13.54
CA ILE A 739 22.79 9.34 14.04
C ILE A 739 23.30 8.54 15.25
N TYR A 740 22.42 8.23 16.21
CA TYR A 740 22.77 7.43 17.38
C TYR A 740 23.33 6.05 16.99
N VAL A 741 22.67 5.31 16.10
CA VAL A 741 23.12 3.98 15.64
C VAL A 741 24.47 4.05 14.90
N ALA A 742 24.68 5.10 14.10
CA ALA A 742 25.93 5.31 13.36
C ALA A 742 27.12 5.65 14.29
N VAL A 743 26.90 6.44 15.34
CA VAL A 743 27.95 6.91 16.26
C VAL A 743 28.18 5.95 17.43
N ALA A 744 27.12 5.31 17.97
CA ALA A 744 27.20 4.48 19.16
C ALA A 744 28.16 3.30 18.98
N GLN A 745 29.24 3.32 19.75
CA GLN A 745 30.13 2.18 19.86
C GLN A 745 29.52 1.19 20.87
N GLU A 746 29.64 -0.10 20.58
CA GLU A 746 29.26 -1.13 21.54
C GLU A 746 30.40 -1.28 22.53
N GLU A 747 30.18 -0.83 23.76
CA GLU A 747 31.17 -0.89 24.82
C GLU A 747 31.53 -2.34 25.13
N ARG A 748 32.83 -2.59 25.28
CA ARG A 748 33.37 -3.90 25.63
C ARG A 748 32.89 -4.25 27.03
N LYS A 749 31.89 -5.14 27.13
CA LYS A 749 31.61 -5.81 28.39
C LYS A 749 32.67 -6.89 28.53
N GLU A 750 33.74 -6.58 29.27
CA GLU A 750 34.75 -7.57 29.60
C GLU A 750 34.09 -8.66 30.43
N GLU A 751 34.09 -9.88 29.91
CA GLU A 751 33.78 -11.06 30.69
C GLU A 751 34.93 -11.22 31.68
N LYS A 752 34.70 -10.79 32.92
CA LYS A 752 35.55 -11.22 34.04
C LYS A 752 35.42 -12.74 34.09
N LYS A 753 36.50 -13.46 33.75
CA LYS A 753 36.63 -14.89 34.07
C LYS A 753 36.19 -15.09 35.53
N PRO A 754 35.41 -16.14 35.85
CA PRO A 754 35.11 -16.47 37.23
C PRO A 754 36.43 -16.64 37.98
N LYS A 755 36.51 -16.09 39.19
CA LYS A 755 37.77 -16.00 39.95
C LYS A 755 38.45 -17.37 40.16
N ALA A 756 37.65 -18.43 40.21
CA ALA A 756 38.09 -19.82 40.26
C ALA A 756 38.89 -20.28 39.01
N GLU A 757 38.50 -19.92 37.78
CA GLU A 757 39.25 -20.32 36.58
C GLU A 757 40.60 -19.59 36.49
N VAL A 758 40.70 -18.37 37.03
CA VAL A 758 41.97 -17.62 37.08
C VAL A 758 42.88 -18.21 38.15
N GLU A 759 42.35 -18.52 39.33
CA GLU A 759 43.09 -19.19 40.40
C GLU A 759 43.49 -20.63 40.01
N GLU A 760 42.75 -21.30 39.12
CA GLU A 760 43.07 -22.65 38.62
C GLU A 760 44.10 -22.65 37.48
N GLU A 761 44.09 -21.65 36.58
CA GLU A 761 45.19 -21.41 35.62
C GLU A 761 46.49 -20.97 36.33
N GLU A 762 46.41 -20.01 37.26
CA GLU A 762 47.58 -19.46 37.96
C GLU A 762 48.27 -20.54 38.83
N ASN A 763 47.51 -21.44 39.49
CA ASN A 763 48.10 -22.59 40.20
C ASN A 763 48.65 -23.68 39.25
N ALA A 764 48.09 -23.85 38.05
CA ALA A 764 48.59 -24.83 37.08
C ALA A 764 49.92 -24.39 36.45
N GLU A 765 50.07 -23.09 36.15
CA GLU A 765 51.35 -22.50 35.72
C GLU A 765 52.41 -22.62 36.84
N ASP A 766 52.04 -22.33 38.10
CA ASP A 766 52.91 -22.48 39.28
C ASP A 766 53.30 -23.95 39.59
N GLU A 767 52.54 -24.96 39.16
CA GLU A 767 52.92 -26.38 39.26
C GLU A 767 53.86 -26.82 38.13
N ASP A 768 53.64 -26.38 36.89
CA ASP A 768 54.49 -26.78 35.75
C ASP A 768 55.87 -26.11 35.83
N ASP A 769 55.96 -24.86 36.32
CA ASP A 769 57.24 -24.16 36.52
C ASP A 769 58.09 -24.80 37.65
N ARG A 770 57.44 -25.32 38.71
CA ARG A 770 58.10 -26.16 39.73
C ARG A 770 58.57 -27.49 39.14
N ARG A 771 57.75 -28.12 38.31
CA ARG A 771 58.04 -29.41 37.66
C ARG A 771 59.14 -29.31 36.60
N PHE A 772 59.32 -28.13 35.99
CA PHE A 772 60.46 -27.84 35.12
C PHE A 772 61.74 -27.75 35.94
N LYS A 773 61.70 -27.05 37.08
CA LYS A 773 62.85 -26.80 37.95
C LYS A 773 63.41 -28.05 38.61
N ASP A 774 62.55 -28.92 39.16
CA ASP A 774 62.97 -30.22 39.73
C ASP A 774 63.69 -31.10 38.69
N ARG A 775 63.40 -30.89 37.40
CA ARG A 775 63.94 -31.66 36.27
C ARG A 775 65.32 -31.18 35.83
N ASP A 776 65.54 -29.87 35.87
CA ASP A 776 66.86 -29.26 35.65
C ASP A 776 67.83 -29.60 36.81
N ASP A 777 67.33 -29.71 38.03
CA ASP A 777 68.10 -30.12 39.21
C ASP A 777 68.49 -31.63 39.14
N GLU A 778 67.59 -32.52 38.69
CA GLU A 778 67.95 -33.94 38.42
C GLU A 778 68.98 -34.08 37.27
N GLU A 779 68.87 -33.26 36.21
CA GLU A 779 69.79 -33.35 35.06
C GLU A 779 71.19 -32.80 35.41
N THR A 780 71.29 -31.81 36.31
CA THR A 780 72.58 -31.30 36.79
C THR A 780 73.27 -32.22 37.80
N GLU A 781 72.55 -32.90 38.70
CA GLU A 781 73.15 -33.98 39.52
C GLU A 781 73.59 -35.19 38.68
N GLY A 782 72.80 -35.55 37.65
CA GLY A 782 73.11 -36.65 36.73
C GLY A 782 74.39 -36.44 35.91
N VAL A 783 74.70 -35.19 35.52
CA VAL A 783 75.96 -34.85 34.84
C VAL A 783 77.15 -34.87 35.81
N ALA A 784 76.98 -34.35 37.03
CA ALA A 784 78.04 -34.31 38.05
C ALA A 784 78.48 -35.69 38.59
N ALA A 785 77.62 -36.71 38.43
CA ALA A 785 77.94 -38.11 38.71
C ALA A 785 78.74 -38.80 37.58
N ARG A 786 78.68 -38.29 36.35
CA ARG A 786 79.25 -38.94 35.16
C ARG A 786 80.68 -38.50 34.82
N GLU A 787 81.19 -37.47 35.49
CA GLU A 787 82.59 -37.01 35.41
C GLU A 787 83.48 -37.57 36.55
N ARG A 788 83.02 -38.60 37.28
CA ARG A 788 83.71 -39.07 38.51
C ARG A 788 83.99 -40.58 38.60
N ASP A 789 83.92 -41.30 37.48
CA ASP A 789 84.38 -42.69 37.28
C ASP A 789 85.44 -42.77 36.17
#